data_AF-A0A430LBG1-F1
#
_entry.id   AF-A0A430LBG1-F1
#
_cell.length_a   1.000
_cell.length_b   1.000
_cell.length_c   1.000
_cell.angle_alpha   90.00
_cell.angle_beta   90.00
_cell.angle_gamma   90.00
#
_symmetry.space_group_name_H-M   'P 1'
#
loop_
_entity.id
_entity.type
_entity.pdbx_description
1 polymer ?
#
loop_
_entity_poly.entity_id
_entity_poly.type
_entity_poly.pdbx_seq_one_letter_code
_entity_poly.pdbx_strand_id
1 'polypeptide(L)'
;MISIVGRPLQPITRRSGFFDNVTFTLRHWHSSYVGKHVTTNLPFDIRNRTFRIATAASRELWFIVMHPVHSQMDDLSGSQGQRRQRQKASRRSSALERHHAKALAEYIIGIFTDGELLGEGVEPSWGLNDRRSSSLSYDKWTTFQTLFMDNWPTFSRDHAYDRFWLDNKPAFHTYDYGANIEIEVNEELKKLPMETRLRPENEDEDEDPDSDSDSDSGSESDSTSNVGRNRDHQSRRANNDETEASSSAGRRALDDSLADDDAGTNDGNQEHLYSGGLEHLRTELEKKYNIDNIDQISYALAADVNCIERTPNRSSDDGQNTGGAVSLLADRRKLVEHYGGLRGFTFYPLAFHPRYGNFSSPRPPRFLDDVCLVMRDNMSYRNNGAEDVLSFGYFHAYSNIKRTIRSRPEDLLPARGIATGALTLPPSEACQRAHIRARQQRLLRTLSGEQTPEQPGLSIPFAREQHRIKTAMSQNQVAFRMEQVVTIRTNKLESHRRHFFSVLQPIFQLIRFFLKEKRSYTSVLRGFKPSIFPNVLCSFARLFELTLAEMHQRFQARADKGLDLALSEAVAVLDRLGNYCFTGDSRVLMSTVLRPLFTTDSLKLGAWPYVSADMLDFRGASGKMDVIRWPRTKDEERRPILLHLASLEYHYGRVVAANCHSRVWFGQLGAEAINHIGSANKFIKKIFRGFWVPQMVSFMAHQLRIQLNQGARSGRDPTEHLHRSQRFSTILEAWELSEEPFSSEQLERLFPDGSTGDAPVPLPAPSTSNKARCDFAEETYNACLGDDETAWQAVASKNATWPSMLREAIRSTSKADVTAQEWIDGIAKQMAEAGIDWVPGCHYRRR
;
A
#
# COMPACT_ATOMS: atom_id res chain seq x y z
N MET A 1 10.34 10.33 -10.94
CA MET A 1 10.40 9.21 -9.97
C MET A 1 11.70 8.47 -10.13
N ILE A 2 12.43 8.29 -9.04
CA ILE A 2 13.64 7.47 -8.96
C ILE A 2 13.65 6.69 -7.65
N SER A 3 14.30 5.52 -7.66
CA SER A 3 14.53 4.68 -6.49
C SER A 3 15.95 4.13 -6.53
N ILE A 4 16.62 4.17 -5.39
CA ILE A 4 18.03 3.78 -5.24
C ILE A 4 18.14 2.75 -4.13
N VAL A 5 18.83 1.65 -4.42
CA VAL A 5 19.16 0.57 -3.50
C VAL A 5 20.66 0.62 -3.25
N GLY A 6 21.07 0.99 -2.04
CA GLY A 6 22.47 1.00 -1.65
C GLY A 6 23.05 -0.40 -1.49
N ARG A 7 24.37 -0.49 -1.64
CA ARG A 7 25.12 -1.67 -1.23
C ARG A 7 25.17 -1.76 0.29
N PRO A 8 25.14 -2.97 0.87
CA PRO A 8 25.31 -3.13 2.31
C PRO A 8 26.65 -2.58 2.78
N LEU A 9 26.64 -1.97 3.97
CA LEU A 9 27.84 -1.39 4.62
C LEU A 9 28.49 -0.24 3.84
N GLN A 10 27.76 0.43 2.94
CA GLN A 10 28.28 1.55 2.16
C GLN A 10 27.35 2.77 2.26
N PRO A 11 27.89 3.99 2.46
CA PRO A 11 27.12 5.22 2.35
C PRO A 11 26.79 5.48 0.87
N ILE A 12 25.56 5.87 0.53
CA ILE A 12 25.17 6.06 -0.88
C ILE A 12 25.28 7.51 -1.36
N THR A 13 25.48 8.46 -0.45
CA THR A 13 25.67 9.87 -0.78
C THR A 13 27.14 10.25 -0.77
N ARG A 14 27.47 11.36 -1.46
CA ARG A 14 28.82 11.92 -1.46
C ARG A 14 28.80 13.39 -1.07
N ARG A 15 29.90 13.87 -0.48
CA ARG A 15 30.11 15.31 -0.23
C ARG A 15 30.32 15.99 -1.57
N SER A 16 29.48 16.96 -1.90
CA SER A 16 29.56 17.67 -3.18
C SER A 16 29.14 19.14 -3.09
N GLY A 17 28.91 19.67 -1.88
CA GLY A 17 28.32 20.99 -1.68
C GLY A 17 26.91 21.12 -2.25
N PHE A 18 26.18 20.00 -2.37
CA PHE A 18 24.81 20.01 -2.85
C PHE A 18 23.89 20.66 -1.80
N PHE A 19 23.17 21.71 -2.21
CA PHE A 19 22.28 22.46 -1.32
C PHE A 19 20.89 21.82 -1.26
N ASP A 20 20.71 20.86 -0.35
CA ASP A 20 19.41 20.30 0.03
C ASP A 20 19.44 19.98 1.53
N ASN A 21 18.25 19.94 2.14
CA ASN A 21 18.09 19.65 3.56
C ASN A 21 17.40 18.31 3.74
N VAL A 22 17.92 17.49 4.66
CA VAL A 22 17.35 16.19 5.01
C VAL A 22 16.76 16.28 6.40
N THR A 23 15.44 16.10 6.51
CA THR A 23 14.75 16.07 7.79
C THR A 23 14.85 14.67 8.39
N PHE A 24 15.69 14.53 9.42
CA PHE A 24 15.84 13.34 10.23
C PHE A 24 14.72 13.23 11.28
N THR A 25 14.11 12.05 11.44
CA THR A 25 13.12 11.79 12.49
C THR A 25 12.92 10.31 12.78
N LEU A 26 12.73 9.97 14.06
CA LEU A 26 12.37 8.63 14.52
C LEU A 26 10.84 8.42 14.63
N ARG A 27 10.03 9.42 14.25
CA ARG A 27 8.56 9.36 14.34
C ARG A 27 7.96 8.23 13.51
N HIS A 28 8.52 8.06 12.32
CA HIS A 28 7.92 7.29 11.24
C HIS A 28 8.63 5.96 10.98
N TRP A 29 9.48 5.51 11.89
CA TRP A 29 10.32 4.31 11.76
C TRP A 29 9.57 3.07 11.24
N HIS A 30 8.33 2.88 11.69
CA HIS A 30 7.45 1.76 11.35
C HIS A 30 6.71 1.92 10.00
N SER A 31 7.01 2.97 9.23
CA SER A 31 6.38 3.18 7.91
C SER A 31 6.72 2.00 7.01
N SER A 32 5.69 1.45 6.34
CA SER A 32 5.91 0.40 5.36
C SER A 32 6.81 0.89 4.22
N TYR A 33 7.72 0.03 3.78
CA TYR A 33 8.56 0.28 2.62
C TYR A 33 7.74 0.06 1.35
N VAL A 34 7.33 1.17 0.71
CA VAL A 34 6.45 1.15 -0.47
C VAL A 34 7.24 1.39 -1.75
N GLY A 35 8.48 0.91 -1.80
CA GLY A 35 9.31 0.84 -3.01
C GLY A 35 8.66 -0.02 -4.10
N LYS A 36 7.61 0.49 -4.77
CA LYS A 36 6.80 -0.19 -5.81
C LYS A 36 7.64 -0.83 -6.91
N HIS A 37 8.82 -0.27 -7.16
CA HIS A 37 9.73 -0.63 -8.25
C HIS A 37 10.95 -1.43 -7.77
N VAL A 38 11.21 -1.45 -6.46
CA VAL A 38 12.38 -2.12 -5.85
C VAL A 38 12.02 -3.51 -5.35
N THR A 39 10.86 -3.65 -4.70
CA THR A 39 10.48 -4.89 -3.99
C THR A 39 10.25 -6.12 -4.87
N THR A 40 10.16 -5.97 -6.19
CA THR A 40 10.13 -7.13 -7.12
C THR A 40 11.51 -7.65 -7.50
N ASN A 41 12.56 -6.84 -7.30
CA ASN A 41 13.91 -7.13 -7.80
C ASN A 41 14.93 -7.35 -6.67
N LEU A 42 14.55 -7.15 -5.40
CA LEU A 42 15.39 -7.54 -4.26
C LEU A 42 15.48 -9.07 -4.18
N PRO A 43 16.67 -9.63 -3.91
CA PRO A 43 16.86 -11.08 -3.86
C PRO A 43 16.35 -11.73 -2.55
N PHE A 44 15.66 -10.99 -1.68
CA PHE A 44 15.20 -11.46 -0.36
C PHE A 44 13.85 -10.86 0.06
N ASP A 45 13.20 -11.48 1.07
CA ASP A 45 11.96 -10.96 1.68
C ASP A 45 12.26 -9.74 2.57
N ILE A 46 11.54 -8.62 2.38
CA ILE A 46 11.73 -7.36 3.11
C ILE A 46 10.98 -7.28 4.45
N ARG A 47 10.31 -8.36 4.86
CA ARG A 47 9.54 -8.40 6.12
C ARG A 47 10.47 -8.22 7.32
N ASN A 48 10.03 -7.42 8.28
CA ASN A 48 10.76 -7.15 9.53
C ASN A 48 12.21 -6.70 9.31
N ARG A 49 12.49 -5.86 8.30
CA ARG A 49 13.85 -5.48 7.89
C ARG A 49 14.06 -3.99 7.62
N THR A 50 13.02 -3.16 7.69
CA THR A 50 13.10 -1.75 7.26
C THR A 50 12.93 -0.79 8.41
N PHE A 51 13.68 0.31 8.38
CA PHE A 51 13.57 1.41 9.34
C PHE A 51 13.53 2.74 8.58
N ARG A 52 12.40 3.47 8.60
CA ARG A 52 12.33 4.80 7.98
C ARG A 52 13.02 5.82 8.85
N ILE A 53 13.97 6.56 8.29
CA ILE A 53 14.88 7.43 9.06
C ILE A 53 14.79 8.91 8.71
N ALA A 54 14.48 9.26 7.46
CA ALA A 54 14.47 10.66 7.05
C ALA A 54 13.57 10.95 5.84
N THR A 55 13.42 12.24 5.55
CA THR A 55 12.77 12.75 4.34
C THR A 55 13.53 13.98 3.85
N ALA A 56 13.99 13.97 2.59
CA ALA A 56 14.67 15.12 1.99
C ALA A 56 13.69 16.22 1.58
N ALA A 57 14.14 17.47 1.41
CA ALA A 57 13.29 18.56 0.91
C ALA A 57 12.81 18.28 -0.53
N SER A 58 13.63 17.56 -1.31
CA SER A 58 13.28 16.95 -2.60
C SER A 58 12.26 15.79 -2.50
N ARG A 59 11.66 15.55 -1.33
CA ARG A 59 10.60 14.56 -1.03
C ARG A 59 11.03 13.09 -1.04
N GLU A 60 12.32 12.84 -1.21
CA GLU A 60 12.91 11.51 -1.12
C GLU A 60 12.67 10.92 0.29
N LEU A 61 12.16 9.69 0.37
CA LEU A 61 12.01 8.97 1.63
C LEU A 61 13.21 8.05 1.85
N TRP A 62 13.83 8.18 3.01
CA TRP A 62 15.04 7.44 3.36
C TRP A 62 14.76 6.30 4.33
N PHE A 63 15.35 5.15 4.05
CA PHE A 63 15.24 3.94 4.85
C PHE A 63 16.62 3.31 5.06
N ILE A 64 16.80 2.72 6.25
CA ILE A 64 17.81 1.68 6.47
C ILE A 64 17.10 0.34 6.24
N VAL A 65 17.71 -0.53 5.43
CA VAL A 65 17.19 -1.85 5.11
C VAL A 65 18.23 -2.90 5.47
N MET A 66 17.80 -3.92 6.21
CA MET A 66 18.65 -5.03 6.66
C MET A 66 18.71 -6.13 5.59
N HIS A 67 19.81 -6.17 4.85
CA HIS A 67 20.12 -7.17 3.82
C HIS A 67 20.68 -8.44 4.47
N PRO A 68 20.13 -9.63 4.20
CA PRO A 68 20.68 -10.86 4.75
C PRO A 68 22.06 -11.18 4.18
N VAL A 69 22.97 -11.64 5.04
CA VAL A 69 24.35 -12.04 4.67
C VAL A 69 24.34 -13.32 3.86
N HIS A 70 23.47 -14.27 4.23
CA HIS A 70 23.24 -15.49 3.48
C HIS A 70 22.03 -15.29 2.58
N SER A 71 22.18 -15.52 1.27
CA SER A 71 21.03 -15.58 0.38
C SER A 71 20.12 -16.72 0.85
N GLN A 72 18.99 -16.40 1.47
CA GLN A 72 17.91 -17.36 1.68
C GLN A 72 17.30 -17.69 0.30
N MET A 73 18.04 -18.41 -0.54
CA MET A 73 17.52 -18.96 -1.80
C MET A 73 16.58 -20.16 -1.54
N ASP A 74 16.69 -20.80 -0.37
CA ASP A 74 16.00 -22.07 -0.08
C ASP A 74 14.50 -21.96 0.21
N ASP A 75 13.94 -20.76 0.39
CA ASP A 75 12.51 -20.58 0.69
C ASP A 75 11.67 -20.12 -0.51
N LEU A 76 12.30 -20.04 -1.70
CA LEU A 76 11.69 -19.58 -2.93
C LEU A 76 11.05 -20.71 -3.77
N SER A 77 11.15 -21.98 -3.38
CA SER A 77 10.46 -23.11 -4.04
C SER A 77 8.96 -23.11 -3.72
N GLY A 78 8.20 -22.28 -4.43
CA GLY A 78 6.74 -22.23 -4.33
C GLY A 78 6.12 -21.66 -5.58
N SER A 79 4.93 -22.15 -5.95
CA SER A 79 4.20 -21.70 -7.14
C SER A 79 4.09 -20.16 -7.21
N GLN A 80 4.10 -19.58 -8.41
CA GLN A 80 4.03 -18.12 -8.63
C GLN A 80 2.88 -17.42 -7.87
N GLY A 81 1.80 -18.15 -7.56
CA GLY A 81 0.67 -17.66 -6.75
C GLY A 81 1.02 -17.43 -5.28
N GLN A 82 1.77 -18.34 -4.66
CA GLN A 82 2.21 -18.23 -3.26
C GLN A 82 3.29 -17.16 -3.07
N ARG A 83 4.23 -17.02 -4.02
CA ARG A 83 5.22 -15.93 -4.05
C ARG A 83 4.53 -14.55 -4.08
N ARG A 84 3.49 -14.37 -4.90
CA ARG A 84 2.71 -13.11 -4.97
C ARG A 84 1.95 -12.79 -3.67
N GLN A 85 1.41 -13.81 -2.98
CA GLN A 85 0.73 -13.62 -1.69
C GLN A 85 1.72 -13.27 -0.56
N ARG A 86 2.88 -13.95 -0.49
CA ARG A 86 3.97 -13.67 0.49
C ARG A 86 4.55 -12.27 0.31
N GLN A 87 4.85 -11.84 -0.92
CA GLN A 87 5.33 -10.48 -1.20
C GLN A 87 4.30 -9.39 -0.84
N LYS A 88 2.99 -9.67 -0.99
CA LYS A 88 1.92 -8.73 -0.62
C LYS A 88 1.70 -8.63 0.88
N ALA A 89 1.90 -9.71 1.63
CA ALA A 89 1.86 -9.74 3.10
C ALA A 89 3.09 -9.03 3.71
N SER A 90 4.28 -9.30 3.15
CA SER A 90 5.55 -8.67 3.54
C SER A 90 5.52 -7.13 3.43
N ARG A 91 4.92 -6.58 2.37
CA ARG A 91 4.78 -5.11 2.18
C ARG A 91 3.96 -4.40 3.27
N ARG A 92 3.08 -5.10 4.00
CA ARG A 92 2.30 -4.50 5.10
C ARG A 92 3.03 -4.58 6.45
N SER A 93 4.09 -5.37 6.55
CA SER A 93 4.89 -5.61 7.76
C SER A 93 6.40 -5.60 7.47
N SER A 94 6.86 -4.60 6.71
CA SER A 94 8.30 -4.50 6.37
C SER A 94 9.14 -3.93 7.52
N ALA A 95 8.51 -3.15 8.41
CA ALA A 95 9.18 -2.48 9.51
C ALA A 95 9.85 -3.47 10.45
N LEU A 96 11.06 -3.16 10.92
CA LEU A 96 11.75 -3.92 11.97
C LEU A 96 10.81 -4.22 13.15
N GLU A 97 11.10 -5.30 13.87
CA GLU A 97 10.43 -5.53 15.14
C GLU A 97 10.79 -4.42 16.13
N ARG A 98 9.88 -4.13 17.08
CA ARG A 98 10.01 -2.94 17.92
C ARG A 98 11.29 -2.96 18.76
N HIS A 99 11.74 -4.12 19.22
CA HIS A 99 12.98 -4.25 19.99
C HIS A 99 14.21 -4.00 19.12
N HIS A 100 14.27 -4.52 17.89
CA HIS A 100 15.33 -4.20 16.93
C HIS A 100 15.35 -2.73 16.56
N ALA A 101 14.18 -2.14 16.31
CA ALA A 101 14.05 -0.73 16.01
C ALA A 101 14.56 0.15 17.18
N LYS A 102 14.38 -0.27 18.43
CA LYS A 102 14.85 0.46 19.60
C LYS A 102 16.38 0.45 19.67
N ALA A 103 17.00 -0.73 19.56
CA ALA A 103 18.47 -0.86 19.54
C ALA A 103 19.09 -0.06 18.38
N LEU A 104 18.50 -0.14 17.18
CA LEU A 104 18.94 0.65 16.03
C LEU A 104 18.78 2.16 16.26
N ALA A 105 17.70 2.60 16.91
CA ALA A 105 17.49 4.00 17.24
C ALA A 105 18.52 4.52 18.27
N GLU A 106 18.85 3.72 19.28
CA GLU A 106 19.89 4.05 20.26
C GLU A 106 21.26 4.18 19.60
N TYR A 107 21.59 3.25 18.70
CA TYR A 107 22.80 3.34 17.87
C TYR A 107 22.85 4.60 17.01
N ILE A 108 21.76 4.91 16.30
CA ILE A 108 21.64 6.12 15.48
C ILE A 108 21.85 7.37 16.34
N ILE A 109 21.20 7.46 17.50
CA ILE A 109 21.33 8.61 18.41
C ILE A 109 22.78 8.73 18.90
N GLY A 110 23.43 7.61 19.23
CA GLY A 110 24.84 7.57 19.62
C GLY A 110 25.77 8.25 18.61
N ILE A 111 25.51 8.08 17.31
CA ILE A 111 26.27 8.71 16.23
C ILE A 111 26.12 10.24 16.21
N PHE A 112 24.98 10.78 16.66
CA PHE A 112 24.76 12.24 16.74
C PHE A 112 25.29 12.87 18.04
N THR A 113 25.60 12.06 19.05
CA THR A 113 26.04 12.54 20.37
C THR A 113 27.55 12.65 20.51
N ASP A 114 28.30 12.37 19.44
CA ASP A 114 29.75 12.43 19.39
C ASP A 114 30.25 12.91 18.01
N GLY A 115 31.48 13.42 17.95
CA GLY A 115 32.17 13.76 16.71
C GLY A 115 31.55 14.91 15.89
N GLU A 116 31.66 14.80 14.56
CA GLU A 116 31.28 15.86 13.60
C GLU A 116 29.78 16.19 13.55
N LEU A 117 28.92 15.36 14.15
CA LEU A 117 27.47 15.54 14.18
C LEU A 117 26.96 16.10 15.51
N LEU A 118 27.85 16.33 16.48
CA LEU A 118 27.50 16.95 17.73
C LEU A 118 26.94 18.36 17.49
N GLY A 119 25.78 18.65 18.09
CA GLY A 119 25.11 19.95 17.96
C GLY A 119 24.11 20.05 16.82
N GLU A 120 23.91 19.00 16.01
CA GLU A 120 22.91 18.96 14.92
C GLU A 120 21.47 18.73 15.41
N GLY A 121 21.15 19.09 16.65
CA GLY A 121 19.79 19.09 17.19
C GLY A 121 19.15 17.72 17.47
N VAL A 122 19.93 16.63 17.46
CA VAL A 122 19.49 15.30 17.91
C VAL A 122 20.01 15.07 19.33
N GLU A 123 19.11 14.74 20.27
CA GLU A 123 19.48 14.59 21.68
C GLU A 123 19.43 13.12 22.13
N PRO A 124 20.21 12.73 23.16
CA PRO A 124 20.12 11.41 23.79
C PRO A 124 18.71 11.03 24.26
N SER A 125 17.86 12.02 24.53
CA SER A 125 16.50 11.84 25.05
C SER A 125 15.47 11.36 24.02
N TRP A 126 15.86 11.30 22.73
CA TRP A 126 14.99 10.91 21.61
C TRP A 126 14.68 9.41 21.65
N GLY A 127 13.57 9.02 21.03
CA GLY A 127 13.18 7.61 20.94
C GLY A 127 12.17 7.35 19.84
N LEU A 128 11.77 6.09 19.70
CA LEU A 128 10.79 5.69 18.69
C LEU A 128 9.46 6.44 18.86
N ASN A 129 8.88 6.88 17.72
CA ASN A 129 7.63 7.65 17.65
C ASN A 129 7.70 9.06 18.24
N ASP A 130 8.88 9.56 18.62
CA ASP A 130 9.05 10.95 19.04
C ASP A 130 8.60 11.90 17.91
N ARG A 131 7.99 13.02 18.28
CA ARG A 131 7.50 14.01 17.32
C ARG A 131 8.59 14.98 16.86
N ARG A 132 9.72 15.00 17.57
CA ARG A 132 10.88 15.83 17.24
C ARG A 132 11.53 15.37 15.92
N SER A 133 12.15 16.34 15.25
CA SER A 133 12.85 16.17 13.99
C SER A 133 13.97 17.19 13.90
N SER A 134 15.06 16.85 13.23
CA SER A 134 16.17 17.76 12.97
C SER A 134 16.37 17.92 11.47
N SER A 135 16.73 19.13 11.03
CA SER A 135 17.02 19.43 9.63
C SER A 135 18.53 19.46 9.45
N LEU A 136 19.06 18.48 8.73
CA LEU A 136 20.49 18.34 8.45
C LEU A 136 20.79 18.89 7.06
N SER A 137 21.94 19.53 6.89
CA SER A 137 22.45 19.80 5.54
C SER A 137 22.81 18.48 4.84
N TYR A 138 22.85 18.50 3.51
CA TYR A 138 23.20 17.30 2.73
C TYR A 138 24.59 16.73 3.06
N ASP A 139 25.57 17.59 3.32
CA ASP A 139 26.91 17.15 3.71
C ASP A 139 26.90 16.50 5.10
N LYS A 140 26.13 17.03 6.07
CA LYS A 140 25.94 16.40 7.38
C LYS A 140 25.19 15.07 7.29
N TRP A 141 24.21 14.98 6.39
CA TRP A 141 23.54 13.71 6.08
C TRP A 141 24.50 12.67 5.52
N THR A 142 25.46 13.10 4.68
CA THR A 142 26.52 12.22 4.17
C THR A 142 27.46 11.78 5.28
N THR A 143 27.91 12.69 6.16
CA THR A 143 28.72 12.35 7.34
C THR A 143 28.02 11.33 8.22
N PHE A 144 26.71 11.48 8.45
CA PHE A 144 25.91 10.50 9.18
C PHE A 144 25.94 9.11 8.55
N GLN A 145 25.72 9.01 7.23
CA GLN A 145 25.77 7.71 6.56
C GLN A 145 27.15 7.06 6.67
N THR A 146 28.22 7.83 6.54
CA THR A 146 29.60 7.34 6.69
C THR A 146 29.84 6.81 8.11
N LEU A 147 29.61 7.62 9.15
CA LEU A 147 29.79 7.21 10.54
C LEU A 147 28.90 6.01 10.93
N PHE A 148 27.68 5.96 10.39
CA PHE A 148 26.79 4.82 10.57
C PHE A 148 27.37 3.52 9.97
N MET A 149 28.00 3.58 8.80
CA MET A 149 28.58 2.38 8.20
C MET A 149 29.90 1.98 8.87
N ASP A 150 30.74 2.95 9.21
CA ASP A 150 32.03 2.73 9.85
C ASP A 150 31.90 2.14 11.26
N ASN A 151 30.92 2.60 12.04
CA ASN A 151 30.69 2.13 13.40
C ASN A 151 29.85 0.83 13.47
N TRP A 152 29.31 0.36 12.34
CA TRP A 152 28.43 -0.81 12.31
C TRP A 152 29.09 -2.11 12.83
N PRO A 153 30.35 -2.44 12.48
CA PRO A 153 31.01 -3.65 12.96
C PRO A 153 31.13 -3.70 14.49
N THR A 154 31.31 -2.56 15.14
CA THR A 154 31.32 -2.46 16.61
C THR A 154 29.93 -2.72 17.17
N PHE A 155 28.91 -2.00 16.66
CA PHE A 155 27.52 -2.20 17.07
C PHE A 155 27.06 -3.66 16.91
N SER A 156 27.31 -4.28 15.75
CA SER A 156 26.93 -5.67 15.46
C SER A 156 27.61 -6.66 16.42
N ARG A 157 28.87 -6.40 16.81
CA ARG A 157 29.60 -7.21 17.79
C ARG A 157 29.04 -7.08 19.20
N ASP A 158 28.75 -5.84 19.61
CA ASP A 158 28.18 -5.56 20.94
C ASP A 158 26.76 -6.15 21.07
N HIS A 159 26.06 -6.33 19.94
CA HIS A 159 24.74 -6.93 19.87
C HIS A 159 24.74 -8.37 19.33
N ALA A 160 25.89 -9.05 19.35
CA ALA A 160 26.05 -10.41 18.81
C ALA A 160 25.20 -11.48 19.53
N TYR A 161 24.65 -11.16 20.71
CA TYR A 161 23.69 -12.02 21.41
C TYR A 161 22.38 -12.23 20.62
N ASP A 162 22.04 -11.31 19.71
CA ASP A 162 20.90 -11.42 18.80
C ASP A 162 21.40 -11.66 17.37
N ARG A 163 21.17 -12.88 16.88
CA ARG A 163 21.64 -13.33 15.57
C ARG A 163 21.13 -12.45 14.42
N PHE A 164 20.03 -11.72 14.61
CA PHE A 164 19.54 -10.77 13.62
C PHE A 164 20.61 -9.77 13.17
N TRP A 165 21.46 -9.28 14.07
CA TRP A 165 22.50 -8.29 13.73
C TRP A 165 23.74 -8.89 13.07
N LEU A 166 23.95 -10.20 13.22
CA LEU A 166 25.04 -10.94 12.58
C LEU A 166 24.62 -11.44 11.19
N ASP A 167 23.36 -11.87 11.07
CA ASP A 167 22.81 -12.43 9.85
C ASP A 167 22.42 -11.34 8.83
N ASN A 168 22.49 -10.06 9.20
CA ASN A 168 22.07 -8.95 8.36
C ASN A 168 23.04 -7.77 8.36
N LYS A 169 23.16 -7.12 7.20
CA LYS A 169 23.94 -5.90 6.98
C LYS A 169 23.04 -4.74 6.57
N PRO A 170 23.20 -3.54 7.14
CA PRO A 170 22.39 -2.39 6.78
C PRO A 170 22.80 -1.85 5.42
N ALA A 171 21.82 -1.36 4.68
CA ALA A 171 21.99 -0.59 3.45
C ALA A 171 21.05 0.61 3.46
N PHE A 172 21.49 1.75 2.90
CA PHE A 172 20.63 2.91 2.69
C PHE A 172 19.81 2.74 1.42
N HIS A 173 18.49 2.89 1.53
CA HIS A 173 17.58 2.92 0.40
C HIS A 173 16.88 4.28 0.38
N THR A 174 16.67 4.82 -0.82
CA THR A 174 15.89 6.05 -0.98
C THR A 174 15.01 5.98 -2.22
N TYR A 175 13.87 6.66 -2.19
CA TYR A 175 12.99 6.78 -3.34
C TYR A 175 12.16 8.06 -3.32
N ASP A 176 11.82 8.56 -4.51
CA ASP A 176 10.84 9.62 -4.71
C ASP A 176 9.70 9.17 -5.65
N TYR A 177 8.48 9.09 -5.08
CA TYR A 177 7.24 8.75 -5.79
C TYR A 177 6.48 9.98 -6.32
N GLY A 178 7.00 11.20 -6.16
CA GLY A 178 6.22 12.44 -6.27
C GLY A 178 6.66 13.46 -7.32
N ALA A 179 7.90 13.46 -7.82
CA ALA A 179 8.35 14.38 -8.86
C ALA A 179 8.25 13.76 -10.27
N ASN A 180 7.58 14.46 -11.18
CA ASN A 180 7.70 14.25 -12.62
C ASN A 180 8.67 15.29 -13.15
N ILE A 181 9.70 14.85 -13.85
CA ILE A 181 10.61 15.73 -14.59
C ILE A 181 10.13 15.67 -16.04
N GLU A 182 9.80 16.83 -16.60
CA GLU A 182 9.46 16.93 -18.01
C GLU A 182 10.72 16.70 -18.84
N ILE A 183 10.61 15.85 -19.86
CA ILE A 183 11.69 15.56 -20.79
C ILE A 183 11.35 16.24 -22.10
N GLU A 184 12.13 17.25 -22.46
CA GLU A 184 11.99 17.95 -23.73
C GLU A 184 12.46 17.03 -24.87
N VAL A 185 11.59 16.85 -25.87
CA VAL A 185 11.91 16.06 -27.06
C VAL A 185 12.60 16.96 -28.08
N ASN A 186 13.94 16.94 -28.09
CA ASN A 186 14.75 17.68 -29.05
C ASN A 186 14.71 17.03 -30.46
N GLU A 187 15.24 17.72 -31.47
CA GLU A 187 15.24 17.24 -32.88
C GLU A 187 16.06 15.97 -33.08
N GLU A 188 17.08 15.75 -32.26
CA GLU A 188 17.95 14.57 -32.33
C GLU A 188 17.22 13.33 -31.84
N LEU A 189 16.47 13.42 -30.73
CA LEU A 189 15.57 12.37 -30.24
C LEU A 189 14.47 12.03 -31.25
N LYS A 190 13.96 13.04 -31.98
CA LYS A 190 13.01 12.79 -33.08
C LYS A 190 13.65 12.03 -34.24
N LYS A 191 14.95 12.24 -34.49
CA LYS A 191 15.70 11.58 -35.57
C LYS A 191 16.34 10.27 -35.14
N LEU A 192 16.45 9.99 -33.84
CA LEU A 192 17.10 8.80 -33.27
C LEU A 192 16.68 7.51 -34.00
N PRO A 193 17.63 6.73 -34.55
CA PRO A 193 17.31 5.46 -35.19
C PRO A 193 16.86 4.41 -34.15
N MET A 194 16.21 3.36 -34.65
CA MET A 194 15.92 2.19 -33.83
C MET A 194 17.23 1.53 -33.42
N GLU A 195 17.38 1.20 -32.15
CA GLU A 195 18.53 0.40 -31.71
C GLU A 195 18.46 -1.00 -32.33
N THR A 196 19.61 -1.49 -32.83
CA THR A 196 19.79 -2.83 -33.40
C THR A 196 20.66 -3.67 -32.47
N ARG A 197 20.55 -4.99 -32.58
CA ARG A 197 21.37 -5.93 -31.81
C ARG A 197 22.85 -5.71 -32.14
N LEU A 198 23.70 -5.64 -31.11
CA LEU A 198 25.15 -5.48 -31.28
C LEU A 198 25.88 -6.82 -31.40
N ARG A 199 25.34 -7.90 -30.81
CA ARG A 199 25.93 -9.24 -30.91
C ARG A 199 25.79 -9.77 -32.35
N PRO A 200 26.86 -10.31 -32.97
CA PRO A 200 26.77 -10.98 -34.26
C PRO A 200 25.87 -12.23 -34.18
N GLU A 201 25.11 -12.54 -35.23
CA GLU A 201 24.17 -13.68 -35.26
C GLU A 201 24.87 -15.06 -35.27
N ASN A 202 26.20 -15.12 -35.33
CA ASN A 202 26.97 -16.35 -35.61
C ASN A 202 27.63 -17.01 -34.39
N GLU A 203 27.31 -16.61 -33.16
CA GLU A 203 27.90 -17.22 -31.93
C GLU A 203 26.97 -18.24 -31.25
N ASP A 204 25.80 -18.54 -31.84
CA ASP A 204 24.81 -19.50 -31.28
C ASP A 204 24.70 -20.82 -32.12
N GLU A 205 25.63 -21.10 -33.04
CA GLU A 205 25.72 -22.42 -33.73
C GLU A 205 26.69 -23.38 -33.00
N ASP A 206 26.47 -23.60 -31.71
CA ASP A 206 26.88 -24.86 -31.07
C ASP A 206 25.65 -25.77 -31.02
N GLU A 207 25.33 -26.38 -32.17
CA GLU A 207 24.45 -27.55 -32.22
C GLU A 207 25.14 -28.68 -31.45
N ASP A 208 24.70 -28.97 -30.22
CA ASP A 208 24.97 -30.24 -29.55
C ASP A 208 24.28 -31.36 -30.34
N PRO A 209 25.00 -32.28 -31.00
CA PRO A 209 24.40 -33.45 -31.59
C PRO A 209 24.59 -34.59 -30.60
N ASP A 210 23.62 -34.82 -29.71
CA ASP A 210 23.40 -36.17 -29.16
C ASP A 210 21.93 -36.31 -28.70
N SER A 211 21.16 -36.83 -29.65
CA SER A 211 19.90 -37.51 -29.41
C SER A 211 20.20 -38.88 -28.82
N ASP A 212 19.75 -39.12 -27.59
CA ASP A 212 19.30 -40.47 -27.22
C ASP A 212 17.88 -40.39 -26.69
N SER A 213 17.00 -41.00 -27.48
CA SER A 213 15.64 -41.34 -27.11
C SER A 213 15.66 -42.40 -26.01
N ASP A 214 14.80 -42.25 -25.02
CA ASP A 214 14.06 -43.40 -24.52
C ASP A 214 12.62 -43.00 -24.22
N SER A 215 11.74 -43.59 -25.04
CA SER A 215 10.31 -43.65 -24.82
C SER A 215 10.05 -44.70 -23.75
N ASP A 216 9.21 -44.42 -22.78
CA ASP A 216 8.38 -45.49 -22.24
C ASP A 216 6.94 -45.05 -21.99
N SER A 217 6.07 -45.99 -22.33
CA SER A 217 4.67 -45.83 -22.67
C SER A 217 3.77 -46.10 -21.48
N GLY A 218 2.59 -45.49 -21.45
CA GLY A 218 1.56 -45.74 -20.46
C GLY A 218 0.19 -45.28 -20.95
N SER A 219 -0.37 -46.07 -21.87
CA SER A 219 -1.70 -45.99 -22.48
C SER A 219 -2.86 -46.17 -21.50
N GLU A 220 -4.00 -45.54 -21.81
CA GLU A 220 -5.37 -46.12 -21.93
C GLU A 220 -6.38 -44.98 -22.27
N SER A 221 -6.87 -44.86 -23.51
CA SER A 221 -8.19 -45.32 -24.06
C SER A 221 -9.42 -44.77 -23.32
N ASP A 222 -10.41 -44.11 -23.92
CA ASP A 222 -11.28 -44.53 -25.04
C ASP A 222 -12.01 -43.28 -25.65
N SER A 223 -12.03 -43.08 -26.98
CA SER A 223 -13.11 -43.41 -27.96
C SER A 223 -14.38 -42.51 -27.84
N THR A 224 -14.98 -41.86 -28.86
CA THR A 224 -15.17 -42.18 -30.30
C THR A 224 -15.52 -40.96 -31.18
N SER A 225 -14.96 -40.97 -32.42
CA SER A 225 -15.56 -40.77 -33.76
C SER A 225 -16.20 -39.45 -34.22
N ASN A 226 -15.65 -38.85 -35.30
CA ASN A 226 -16.31 -38.89 -36.61
C ASN A 226 -15.37 -38.55 -37.79
N VAL A 227 -15.63 -39.21 -38.92
CA VAL A 227 -14.83 -39.39 -40.14
C VAL A 227 -15.20 -38.39 -41.24
N GLY A 228 -14.26 -38.02 -42.13
CA GLY A 228 -14.63 -37.38 -43.42
C GLY A 228 -13.56 -36.86 -44.38
N ARG A 229 -12.72 -37.75 -44.96
CA ARG A 229 -12.18 -37.80 -46.36
C ARG A 229 -11.39 -36.58 -46.95
N ASN A 230 -10.10 -36.74 -47.27
CA ASN A 230 -9.46 -37.17 -48.56
C ASN A 230 -9.67 -36.20 -49.76
N ARG A 231 -8.66 -35.64 -50.46
CA ARG A 231 -7.62 -36.30 -51.32
C ARG A 231 -6.61 -35.26 -51.89
N ASP A 232 -5.31 -35.58 -51.89
CA ASP A 232 -4.37 -35.78 -53.04
C ASP A 232 -4.32 -34.77 -54.21
N HIS A 233 -3.22 -34.50 -54.97
CA HIS A 233 -1.76 -34.69 -54.97
C HIS A 233 -1.25 -34.11 -56.33
N GLN A 234 0.07 -33.90 -56.51
CA GLN A 234 0.85 -33.62 -57.76
C GLN A 234 0.90 -32.15 -58.26
N SER A 235 2.05 -31.46 -58.38
CA SER A 235 3.38 -31.71 -59.02
C SER A 235 3.38 -31.70 -60.56
N ARG A 236 4.04 -30.68 -61.15
CA ARG A 236 4.84 -30.67 -62.42
C ARG A 236 5.34 -29.24 -62.69
N ARG A 237 6.64 -28.89 -62.60
CA ARG A 237 7.84 -29.13 -63.45
C ARG A 237 7.90 -28.35 -64.79
N ALA A 238 9.09 -27.74 -64.99
CA ALA A 238 9.81 -27.43 -66.24
C ALA A 238 9.35 -26.18 -67.03
N ASN A 239 10.19 -25.40 -67.72
CA ASN A 239 11.64 -25.09 -67.74
C ASN A 239 11.84 -24.07 -68.89
N ASN A 240 12.95 -23.31 -68.81
CA ASN A 240 13.78 -22.79 -69.92
C ASN A 240 13.48 -21.49 -70.69
N ASP A 241 14.55 -20.67 -70.70
CA ASP A 241 15.26 -19.97 -71.79
C ASP A 241 15.37 -18.45 -71.56
N GLU A 242 16.52 -17.92 -71.14
CA GLU A 242 17.82 -17.72 -71.85
C GLU A 242 17.82 -16.53 -72.82
N THR A 243 18.61 -15.50 -72.50
CA THR A 243 19.63 -14.83 -73.36
C THR A 243 20.22 -13.64 -72.57
N GLU A 244 21.49 -13.68 -72.16
CA GLU A 244 22.71 -13.17 -72.85
C GLU A 244 22.88 -11.63 -72.77
N ALA A 245 24.07 -11.01 -72.57
CA ALA A 245 25.44 -11.46 -72.34
C ALA A 245 26.35 -10.25 -71.98
N SER A 246 27.43 -10.56 -71.23
CA SER A 246 28.82 -10.02 -71.25
C SER A 246 29.11 -8.52 -70.99
N SER A 247 29.92 -8.17 -69.96
CA SER A 247 31.41 -8.07 -69.91
C SER A 247 31.89 -6.64 -70.28
N SER A 248 32.91 -5.99 -69.70
CA SER A 248 34.12 -6.42 -68.97
C SER A 248 34.84 -5.22 -68.29
N ALA A 249 35.63 -5.56 -67.27
CA ALA A 249 36.93 -5.02 -66.84
C ALA A 249 37.24 -3.50 -66.79
N GLY A 250 37.68 -3.06 -65.59
CA GLY A 250 38.50 -1.86 -65.41
C GLY A 250 39.14 -1.80 -64.02
N ARG A 251 40.34 -2.37 -63.87
CA ARG A 251 41.24 -2.27 -62.71
C ARG A 251 41.57 -0.80 -62.37
N ARG A 252 41.60 -0.44 -61.08
CA ARG A 252 42.63 0.45 -60.48
C ARG A 252 42.88 0.05 -59.03
N ALA A 253 44.15 -0.01 -58.69
CA ALA A 253 44.74 -0.42 -57.43
C ALA A 253 45.01 0.79 -56.50
N LEU A 254 45.47 0.47 -55.29
CA LEU A 254 45.98 1.33 -54.19
C LEU A 254 44.83 1.79 -53.27
N ASP A 255 44.89 1.68 -51.94
CA ASP A 255 46.04 1.64 -51.05
C ASP A 255 45.65 1.00 -49.70
N ASP A 256 46.67 0.51 -49.04
CA ASP A 256 46.72 -0.15 -47.75
C ASP A 256 46.38 0.82 -46.60
N SER A 257 45.48 0.43 -45.70
CA SER A 257 45.50 0.85 -44.29
C SER A 257 44.47 0.02 -43.51
N LEU A 258 44.98 -1.06 -42.95
CA LEU A 258 44.44 -1.69 -41.75
C LEU A 258 44.38 -0.61 -40.64
N ALA A 259 43.20 -0.05 -40.42
CA ALA A 259 42.87 0.64 -39.18
C ALA A 259 42.19 -0.39 -38.28
N ASP A 260 42.85 -0.69 -37.16
CA ASP A 260 42.24 -1.24 -35.96
C ASP A 260 40.90 -0.52 -35.71
N ASP A 261 39.79 -1.24 -35.91
CA ASP A 261 38.51 -0.87 -35.31
C ASP A 261 38.62 -1.15 -33.80
N ASP A 262 39.27 -0.22 -33.10
CA ASP A 262 39.23 -0.11 -31.65
C ASP A 262 37.76 0.01 -31.25
N ALA A 263 37.26 -1.01 -30.53
CA ALA A 263 35.95 -1.06 -29.90
C ALA A 263 35.89 -0.10 -28.69
N GLY A 264 36.35 1.13 -28.88
CA GLY A 264 36.44 2.20 -27.90
C GLY A 264 35.18 3.07 -27.87
N THR A 265 34.34 2.86 -26.86
CA THR A 265 33.46 3.88 -26.26
C THR A 265 32.50 4.64 -27.19
N ASN A 266 31.40 4.00 -27.61
CA ASN A 266 30.24 4.69 -28.21
C ASN A 266 29.40 5.49 -27.18
N ASP A 267 29.84 5.64 -25.92
CA ASP A 267 29.12 6.39 -24.87
C ASP A 267 29.24 7.91 -25.06
N GLY A 268 30.35 8.42 -25.62
CA GLY A 268 30.52 9.86 -25.90
C GLY A 268 29.63 10.39 -27.03
N ASN A 269 29.22 9.53 -27.97
CA ASN A 269 28.42 9.92 -29.12
C ASN A 269 26.97 10.25 -28.80
N GLN A 270 26.46 9.97 -27.60
CA GLN A 270 25.04 10.20 -27.23
C GLN A 270 24.84 11.33 -26.20
N GLU A 271 25.89 12.05 -25.81
CA GLU A 271 25.78 13.18 -24.87
C GLU A 271 24.88 14.31 -25.39
N HIS A 272 24.90 14.57 -26.70
CA HIS A 272 24.02 15.55 -27.36
C HIS A 272 22.50 15.28 -27.14
N LEU A 273 22.11 14.02 -26.88
CA LEU A 273 20.71 13.65 -26.61
C LEU A 273 20.20 14.16 -25.25
N TYR A 274 21.10 14.53 -24.34
CA TYR A 274 20.72 15.13 -23.06
C TYR A 274 20.44 16.62 -23.24
N SER A 275 19.19 17.01 -22.98
CA SER A 275 18.80 18.42 -22.99
C SER A 275 17.83 18.74 -21.85
N GLY A 276 17.89 19.99 -21.38
CA GLY A 276 16.94 20.54 -20.40
C GLY A 276 16.87 19.72 -19.10
N GLY A 277 15.67 19.26 -18.76
CA GLY A 277 15.39 18.58 -17.48
C GLY A 277 16.16 17.27 -17.27
N LEU A 278 16.51 16.54 -18.33
CA LEU A 278 17.24 15.27 -18.22
C LEU A 278 18.72 15.49 -17.88
N GLU A 279 19.33 16.53 -18.45
CA GLU A 279 20.70 16.95 -18.14
C GLU A 279 20.82 17.46 -16.70
N HIS A 280 19.83 18.24 -16.26
CA HIS A 280 19.73 18.68 -14.88
C HIS A 280 19.61 17.48 -13.92
N LEU A 281 18.74 16.51 -14.22
CA LEU A 281 18.61 15.29 -13.42
C LEU A 281 19.94 14.53 -13.34
N ARG A 282 20.64 14.32 -14.46
CA ARG A 282 21.95 13.68 -14.48
C ARG A 282 22.92 14.37 -13.53
N THR A 283 23.06 15.69 -13.67
CA THR A 283 23.95 16.51 -12.85
C THR A 283 23.58 16.45 -11.36
N GLU A 284 22.29 16.50 -11.03
CA GLU A 284 21.83 16.38 -9.64
C GLU A 284 22.14 15.02 -9.05
N LEU A 285 21.87 13.93 -9.79
CA LEU A 285 22.15 12.57 -9.33
C LEU A 285 23.64 12.35 -9.12
N GLU A 286 24.46 12.81 -10.06
CA GLU A 286 25.90 12.79 -9.93
C GLU A 286 26.31 13.54 -8.68
N LYS A 287 25.90 14.79 -8.47
CA LYS A 287 26.26 15.54 -7.26
C LYS A 287 25.87 14.80 -5.97
N LYS A 288 24.63 14.32 -5.89
CA LYS A 288 24.06 13.67 -4.70
C LYS A 288 24.70 12.34 -4.34
N TYR A 289 24.84 11.44 -5.31
CA TYR A 289 25.00 10.01 -5.04
C TYR A 289 26.35 9.47 -5.49
N ASN A 290 26.91 8.56 -4.70
CA ASN A 290 28.05 7.75 -5.10
C ASN A 290 27.55 6.46 -5.77
N ILE A 291 27.63 6.40 -7.10
CA ILE A 291 27.13 5.26 -7.88
C ILE A 291 27.89 3.94 -7.59
N ASP A 292 29.15 4.00 -7.17
CA ASP A 292 29.92 2.82 -6.77
C ASP A 292 29.33 2.13 -5.53
N ASN A 293 28.67 2.90 -4.67
CA ASN A 293 28.06 2.43 -3.44
C ASN A 293 26.59 2.04 -3.64
N ILE A 294 26.10 2.07 -4.88
CA ILE A 294 24.74 1.71 -5.25
C ILE A 294 24.75 0.32 -5.92
N ASP A 295 23.76 -0.48 -5.56
CA ASP A 295 23.55 -1.82 -6.11
C ASP A 295 22.60 -1.78 -7.30
N GLN A 296 21.53 -0.99 -7.18
CA GLN A 296 20.49 -0.87 -8.20
C GLN A 296 19.86 0.52 -8.20
N ILE A 297 19.56 1.01 -9.40
CA ILE A 297 18.76 2.22 -9.64
C ILE A 297 17.55 1.85 -10.48
N SER A 298 16.37 2.34 -10.09
CA SER A 298 15.12 2.17 -10.83
C SER A 298 14.41 3.50 -11.04
N TYR A 299 13.89 3.73 -12.24
CA TYR A 299 13.10 4.93 -12.57
C TYR A 299 11.96 4.56 -13.52
N ALA A 300 11.01 5.46 -13.73
CA ALA A 300 9.89 5.23 -14.63
C ALA A 300 9.82 6.31 -15.71
N LEU A 301 9.79 5.89 -16.98
CA LEU A 301 9.42 6.78 -18.08
C LEU A 301 7.90 6.79 -18.20
N ALA A 302 7.31 7.98 -18.25
CA ALA A 302 5.89 8.15 -18.44
C ALA A 302 5.59 8.93 -19.73
N ALA A 303 4.91 8.29 -20.67
CA ALA A 303 4.48 8.87 -21.93
C ALA A 303 2.98 9.22 -21.87
N ASP A 304 2.63 10.48 -22.14
CA ASP A 304 1.25 10.94 -22.26
C ASP A 304 0.80 10.86 -23.72
N VAL A 305 -0.05 9.86 -24.03
CA VAL A 305 -0.57 9.62 -25.37
C VAL A 305 -1.81 10.48 -25.62
N ASN A 306 -1.69 11.42 -26.56
CA ASN A 306 -2.79 12.26 -27.02
C ASN A 306 -3.32 11.78 -28.37
N CYS A 307 -4.63 11.92 -28.59
CA CYS A 307 -5.28 11.60 -29.86
C CYS A 307 -6.24 12.75 -30.23
N ILE A 308 -6.21 13.16 -31.50
CA ILE A 308 -7.07 14.21 -32.06
C ILE A 308 -7.88 13.57 -33.18
N GLU A 309 -9.20 13.70 -33.14
CA GLU A 309 -10.08 13.25 -34.22
C GLU A 309 -9.84 14.15 -35.43
N ARG A 310 -9.39 13.58 -36.56
CA ARG A 310 -9.33 14.31 -37.83
C ARG A 310 -10.75 14.44 -38.36
N THR A 311 -11.34 15.62 -38.26
CA THR A 311 -12.49 15.99 -39.08
C THR A 311 -12.02 16.02 -40.53
N PRO A 312 -12.58 15.19 -41.45
CA PRO A 312 -12.28 15.34 -42.86
C PRO A 312 -12.84 16.70 -43.31
N ASN A 313 -11.94 17.64 -43.64
CA ASN A 313 -12.31 18.99 -44.07
C ASN A 313 -13.31 18.92 -45.24
N ARG A 314 -14.50 19.49 -45.04
CA ARG A 314 -15.17 20.21 -46.12
C ARG A 314 -14.36 21.49 -46.32
N SER A 315 -13.65 21.55 -47.45
CA SER A 315 -13.05 22.74 -48.08
C SER A 315 -13.32 24.08 -47.37
N SER A 316 -12.37 24.52 -46.55
CA SER A 316 -12.18 25.95 -46.23
C SER A 316 -10.70 26.15 -45.90
N ASP A 317 -10.08 27.05 -46.65
CA ASP A 317 -8.64 27.26 -46.84
C ASP A 317 -7.95 28.01 -45.68
N ASP A 318 -8.43 27.86 -44.45
CA ASP A 318 -7.80 28.45 -43.26
C ASP A 318 -7.28 27.36 -42.32
N GLY A 319 -5.96 27.29 -42.19
CA GLY A 319 -5.18 26.23 -41.55
C GLY A 319 -5.30 26.09 -40.04
N GLN A 320 -6.52 26.07 -39.48
CA GLN A 320 -6.77 25.67 -38.10
C GLN A 320 -7.32 24.23 -38.07
N ASN A 321 -6.49 23.28 -37.64
CA ASN A 321 -6.92 21.92 -37.29
C ASN A 321 -7.99 21.99 -36.17
N THR A 322 -9.27 22.00 -36.53
CA THR A 322 -10.43 22.02 -35.62
C THR A 322 -10.81 20.63 -35.10
N GLY A 323 -9.85 19.69 -35.06
CA GLY A 323 -10.08 18.33 -34.56
C GLY A 323 -10.26 18.29 -33.04
N GLY A 324 -11.34 17.67 -32.56
CA GLY A 324 -11.59 17.51 -31.12
C GLY A 324 -10.65 16.48 -30.48
N ALA A 325 -10.16 16.74 -29.27
CA ALA A 325 -9.37 15.78 -28.51
C ALA A 325 -10.21 14.52 -28.18
N VAL A 326 -9.62 13.34 -28.34
CA VAL A 326 -10.25 12.04 -28.06
C VAL A 326 -9.71 11.50 -26.74
N SER A 327 -10.61 11.00 -25.90
CA SER A 327 -10.21 10.33 -24.65
C SER A 327 -9.93 8.85 -24.91
N LEU A 328 -8.77 8.37 -24.47
CA LEU A 328 -8.36 6.98 -24.69
C LEU A 328 -8.55 6.15 -23.42
N LEU A 329 -8.96 4.89 -23.59
CA LEU A 329 -8.97 3.85 -22.54
C LEU A 329 -8.37 2.56 -23.07
N ALA A 330 -7.81 1.72 -22.19
CA ALA A 330 -7.33 0.41 -22.61
C ALA A 330 -8.48 -0.57 -22.86
N ASP A 331 -8.37 -1.38 -23.90
CA ASP A 331 -9.30 -2.46 -24.22
C ASP A 331 -8.82 -3.79 -23.60
N ARG A 332 -9.56 -4.27 -22.60
CA ARG A 332 -9.27 -5.52 -21.89
C ARG A 332 -9.12 -6.72 -22.81
N ARG A 333 -9.91 -6.81 -23.89
CA ARG A 333 -9.84 -7.96 -24.81
C ARG A 333 -8.50 -7.96 -25.55
N LYS A 334 -8.08 -6.79 -26.03
CA LYS A 334 -6.77 -6.60 -26.66
C LYS A 334 -5.62 -6.84 -25.68
N LEU A 335 -5.77 -6.43 -24.43
CA LEU A 335 -4.79 -6.77 -23.40
C LEU A 335 -4.69 -8.27 -23.13
N VAL A 336 -5.80 -9.03 -23.15
CA VAL A 336 -5.75 -10.50 -23.00
C VAL A 336 -4.95 -11.14 -24.13
N GLU A 337 -5.16 -10.70 -25.38
CA GLU A 337 -4.38 -11.12 -26.55
C GLU A 337 -2.88 -10.82 -26.35
N HIS A 338 -2.54 -9.61 -25.87
CA HIS A 338 -1.17 -9.19 -25.60
C HIS A 338 -0.51 -9.91 -24.41
N TYR A 339 -1.24 -10.29 -23.37
CA TYR A 339 -0.65 -10.94 -22.19
C TYR A 339 -0.75 -12.47 -22.20
N GLY A 340 -1.39 -13.06 -23.21
CA GLY A 340 -1.65 -14.50 -23.26
C GLY A 340 -2.63 -14.99 -22.18
N GLY A 341 -3.44 -14.09 -21.61
CA GLY A 341 -4.40 -14.43 -20.56
C GLY A 341 -4.64 -13.34 -19.51
N LEU A 342 -5.67 -13.57 -18.67
CA LEU A 342 -6.11 -12.64 -17.63
C LEU A 342 -5.18 -12.52 -16.41
N ARG A 343 -4.22 -13.44 -16.24
CA ARG A 343 -3.30 -13.46 -15.09
C ARG A 343 -2.06 -12.57 -15.28
N GLY A 344 -1.82 -12.10 -16.50
CA GLY A 344 -0.66 -11.29 -16.88
C GLY A 344 -0.75 -9.83 -16.46
N PHE A 345 -1.95 -9.31 -16.16
CA PHE A 345 -2.18 -7.93 -15.78
C PHE A 345 -3.33 -7.81 -14.77
N THR A 346 -3.39 -6.67 -14.09
CA THR A 346 -4.52 -6.24 -13.27
C THR A 346 -5.28 -5.16 -14.03
N PHE A 347 -6.58 -5.36 -14.21
CA PHE A 347 -7.45 -4.42 -14.92
C PHE A 347 -8.29 -3.62 -13.93
N TYR A 348 -8.44 -2.33 -14.20
CA TYR A 348 -9.21 -1.38 -13.41
C TYR A 348 -10.30 -0.77 -14.29
N PRO A 349 -11.52 -1.34 -14.31
CA PRO A 349 -12.61 -0.81 -15.12
C PRO A 349 -13.00 0.60 -14.67
N LEU A 350 -13.35 1.46 -15.63
CA LEU A 350 -13.87 2.80 -15.34
C LEU A 350 -15.35 2.87 -15.70
N ALA A 351 -16.12 3.62 -14.91
CA ALA A 351 -17.57 3.75 -15.10
C ALA A 351 -18.30 2.39 -15.17
N PHE A 352 -17.85 1.44 -14.36
CA PHE A 352 -18.33 0.04 -14.33
C PHE A 352 -18.14 -0.74 -15.65
N HIS A 353 -17.45 -0.20 -16.65
CA HIS A 353 -17.33 -0.85 -17.96
C HIS A 353 -16.37 -2.05 -17.90
N PRO A 354 -16.82 -3.29 -18.17
CA PRO A 354 -16.02 -4.50 -17.96
C PRO A 354 -14.82 -4.64 -18.92
N ARG A 355 -14.88 -3.92 -20.06
CA ARG A 355 -13.90 -3.98 -21.14
C ARG A 355 -12.96 -2.77 -21.22
N TYR A 356 -13.34 -1.60 -20.72
CA TYR A 356 -12.57 -0.36 -20.93
C TYR A 356 -12.16 0.26 -19.60
N GLY A 357 -10.89 0.65 -19.49
CA GLY A 357 -10.37 1.18 -18.25
C GLY A 357 -8.86 1.37 -18.23
N ASN A 358 -8.30 1.32 -17.03
CA ASN A 358 -6.86 1.39 -16.78
C ASN A 358 -6.31 -0.01 -16.52
N PHE A 359 -5.00 -0.18 -16.56
CA PHE A 359 -4.38 -1.46 -16.21
C PHE A 359 -2.97 -1.28 -15.63
N SER A 360 -2.50 -2.33 -14.97
CA SER A 360 -1.12 -2.45 -14.52
C SER A 360 -0.65 -3.88 -14.70
N SER A 361 0.63 -4.09 -14.95
CA SER A 361 1.23 -5.42 -15.08
C SER A 361 2.57 -5.45 -14.36
N PRO A 362 3.01 -6.63 -13.87
CA PRO A 362 4.33 -6.77 -13.27
C PRO A 362 5.47 -6.80 -14.30
N ARG A 363 5.14 -6.95 -15.58
CA ARG A 363 6.07 -7.03 -16.72
C ARG A 363 5.62 -6.10 -17.85
N PRO A 364 6.52 -5.70 -18.76
CA PRO A 364 6.16 -4.93 -19.95
C PRO A 364 5.06 -5.61 -20.79
N PRO A 365 4.20 -4.83 -21.47
CA PRO A 365 3.32 -5.34 -22.51
C PRO A 365 4.10 -5.84 -23.74
N ARG A 366 3.53 -6.80 -24.48
CA ARG A 366 4.15 -7.39 -25.68
C ARG A 366 4.61 -6.38 -26.72
N PHE A 367 3.91 -5.25 -26.87
CA PHE A 367 4.32 -4.21 -27.81
C PHE A 367 5.66 -3.53 -27.45
N LEU A 368 6.21 -3.77 -26.26
CA LEU A 368 7.55 -3.33 -25.87
C LEU A 368 8.58 -4.47 -25.93
N ASP A 369 8.19 -5.72 -26.23
CA ASP A 369 9.09 -6.87 -26.09
C ASP A 369 10.34 -6.70 -26.95
N ASP A 370 10.20 -6.36 -28.24
CA ASP A 370 11.34 -6.23 -29.17
C ASP A 370 12.34 -5.16 -28.70
N VAL A 371 11.86 -3.96 -28.38
CA VAL A 371 12.74 -2.86 -27.92
C VAL A 371 13.38 -3.21 -26.56
N CYS A 372 12.64 -3.85 -25.65
CA CYS A 372 13.17 -4.29 -24.36
C CYS A 372 14.20 -5.41 -24.51
N LEU A 373 14.00 -6.36 -25.43
CA LEU A 373 14.93 -7.46 -25.69
C LEU A 373 16.24 -6.93 -26.26
N VAL A 374 16.18 -6.09 -27.29
CA VAL A 374 17.39 -5.49 -27.91
C VAL A 374 18.15 -4.64 -26.89
N MET A 375 17.46 -3.79 -26.11
CA MET A 375 18.12 -2.99 -25.08
C MET A 375 18.81 -3.86 -24.02
N ARG A 376 18.19 -4.98 -23.59
CA ARG A 376 18.78 -5.91 -22.61
C ARG A 376 20.01 -6.61 -23.17
N ASP A 377 19.93 -7.12 -24.38
CA ASP A 377 21.03 -7.82 -25.06
C ASP A 377 22.22 -6.88 -25.27
N ASN A 378 21.98 -5.67 -25.77
CA ASN A 378 23.02 -4.66 -25.95
C ASN A 378 23.63 -4.21 -24.62
N MET A 379 22.82 -4.05 -23.58
CA MET A 379 23.34 -3.70 -22.26
C MET A 379 24.19 -4.84 -21.66
N SER A 380 23.82 -6.09 -21.87
CA SER A 380 24.62 -7.26 -21.48
C SER A 380 25.94 -7.30 -22.26
N TYR A 381 25.87 -7.20 -23.59
CA TYR A 381 27.04 -7.22 -24.47
C TYR A 381 28.06 -6.13 -24.11
N ARG A 382 27.62 -4.88 -23.89
CA ARG A 382 28.49 -3.76 -23.50
C ARG A 382 29.12 -3.92 -22.10
N ASN A 383 28.65 -4.86 -21.29
CA ASN A 383 29.14 -5.14 -19.95
C ASN A 383 29.59 -6.60 -19.83
N ASN A 384 30.40 -7.06 -20.80
CA ASN A 384 31.06 -8.37 -20.78
C ASN A 384 30.10 -9.57 -20.63
N GLY A 385 28.93 -9.49 -21.26
CA GLY A 385 27.92 -10.56 -21.21
C GLY A 385 27.22 -10.69 -19.85
N ALA A 386 27.35 -9.70 -18.95
CA ALA A 386 26.72 -9.75 -17.64
C ALA A 386 25.18 -9.82 -17.78
N GLU A 387 24.60 -10.90 -17.24
CA GLU A 387 23.15 -11.08 -17.25
C GLU A 387 22.44 -10.07 -16.35
N ASP A 388 21.21 -9.69 -16.71
CA ASP A 388 20.32 -8.83 -15.89
C ASP A 388 20.94 -7.48 -15.46
N VAL A 389 21.84 -6.90 -16.25
CA VAL A 389 22.30 -5.51 -16.04
C VAL A 389 21.12 -4.54 -16.16
N LEU A 390 20.32 -4.72 -17.21
CA LEU A 390 19.08 -3.98 -17.46
C LEU A 390 17.88 -4.92 -17.33
N SER A 391 16.85 -4.45 -16.62
CA SER A 391 15.56 -5.12 -16.54
C SER A 391 14.40 -4.14 -16.63
N PHE A 392 13.29 -4.62 -17.17
CA PHE A 392 12.05 -3.87 -17.29
C PHE A 392 10.99 -4.51 -16.39
N GLY A 393 10.53 -3.73 -15.42
CA GLY A 393 9.63 -4.22 -14.38
C GLY A 393 8.18 -3.84 -14.62
N TYR A 394 7.54 -3.45 -13.52
CA TYR A 394 6.16 -3.02 -13.45
C TYR A 394 5.81 -1.99 -14.54
N PHE A 395 4.69 -2.21 -15.23
CA PHE A 395 4.12 -1.28 -16.19
C PHE A 395 2.74 -0.82 -15.71
N HIS A 396 2.43 0.45 -15.92
CA HIS A 396 1.18 1.03 -15.47
C HIS A 396 0.62 1.99 -16.52
N ALA A 397 -0.66 1.84 -16.84
CA ALA A 397 -1.29 2.60 -17.90
C ALA A 397 -2.69 3.06 -17.51
N TYR A 398 -2.95 4.37 -17.66
CA TYR A 398 -4.17 4.97 -17.15
C TYR A 398 -4.55 6.28 -17.85
N SER A 399 -5.85 6.58 -17.90
CA SER A 399 -6.34 7.88 -18.33
C SER A 399 -5.94 8.98 -17.34
N ASN A 400 -5.46 10.13 -17.83
CA ASN A 400 -5.07 11.26 -17.01
C ASN A 400 -6.24 11.87 -16.20
N ILE A 401 -7.49 11.54 -16.54
CA ILE A 401 -8.64 11.79 -15.68
C ILE A 401 -8.42 11.26 -14.26
N LYS A 402 -7.73 10.12 -14.12
CA LYS A 402 -7.30 9.57 -12.82
C LYS A 402 -6.43 10.56 -12.03
N ARG A 403 -5.48 11.25 -12.67
CA ARG A 403 -4.61 12.24 -12.02
C ARG A 403 -5.39 13.48 -11.61
N THR A 404 -6.36 13.90 -12.42
CA THR A 404 -7.22 15.05 -12.13
C THR A 404 -8.02 14.85 -10.85
N ILE A 405 -8.63 13.67 -10.66
CA ILE A 405 -9.45 13.37 -9.48
C ILE A 405 -8.63 12.86 -8.29
N ARG A 406 -7.43 12.32 -8.54
CA ARG A 406 -6.58 11.66 -7.54
C ARG A 406 -5.11 11.95 -7.81
N SER A 407 -4.70 13.19 -7.59
CA SER A 407 -3.29 13.60 -7.64
C SER A 407 -2.43 12.85 -6.62
N ARG A 408 -3.02 12.52 -5.45
CA ARG A 408 -2.45 11.70 -4.38
C ARG A 408 -3.45 10.65 -3.93
N PRO A 409 -3.01 9.52 -3.33
CA PRO A 409 -3.91 8.46 -2.87
C PRO A 409 -5.08 8.95 -2.01
N GLU A 410 -4.84 9.98 -1.18
CA GLU A 410 -5.75 10.56 -0.18
C GLU A 410 -6.67 11.66 -0.73
N ASP A 411 -6.41 12.15 -1.95
CA ASP A 411 -7.12 13.30 -2.52
C ASP A 411 -8.53 12.93 -3.00
N LEU A 412 -8.78 11.68 -3.41
CA LEU A 412 -10.08 11.25 -3.94
C LEU A 412 -11.15 11.23 -2.82
N LEU A 413 -12.12 12.16 -2.83
CA LEU A 413 -13.13 12.23 -1.77
C LEU A 413 -14.06 11.02 -1.70
N PRO A 414 -14.54 10.45 -2.82
CA PRO A 414 -15.32 9.20 -2.77
C PRO A 414 -14.63 8.04 -2.05
N ALA A 415 -13.29 8.03 -1.99
CA ALA A 415 -12.55 6.98 -1.28
C ALA A 415 -12.54 7.15 0.24
N ARG A 416 -12.99 8.29 0.76
CA ARG A 416 -12.95 8.61 2.20
C ARG A 416 -14.20 8.19 2.97
N GLY A 417 -15.24 7.66 2.28
CA GLY A 417 -16.48 7.22 2.92
C GLY A 417 -17.16 8.32 3.74
N ILE A 418 -17.17 9.55 3.20
CA ILE A 418 -17.65 10.75 3.92
C ILE A 418 -19.15 10.64 4.20
N ALA A 419 -19.94 10.17 3.23
CA ALA A 419 -21.38 10.01 3.40
C ALA A 419 -21.70 8.99 4.47
N THR A 420 -21.02 7.83 4.43
CA THR A 420 -21.14 6.80 5.46
C THR A 420 -20.77 7.37 6.83
N GLY A 421 -19.63 8.05 6.95
CA GLY A 421 -19.20 8.64 8.22
C GLY A 421 -20.14 9.71 8.76
N ALA A 422 -20.78 10.52 7.91
CA ALA A 422 -21.67 11.58 8.36
C ALA A 422 -23.06 11.05 8.76
N LEU A 423 -23.63 10.16 7.93
CA LEU A 423 -25.06 9.82 7.97
C LEU A 423 -25.39 8.56 8.78
N THR A 424 -24.40 7.70 9.06
CA THR A 424 -24.65 6.39 9.73
C THR A 424 -24.36 6.40 11.22
N LEU A 425 -23.89 7.53 11.76
CA LEU A 425 -23.84 7.78 13.21
C LEU A 425 -25.08 8.58 13.62
N PRO A 426 -25.97 8.07 14.48
CA PRO A 426 -27.12 8.84 14.95
C PRO A 426 -26.69 10.13 15.68
N PRO A 427 -27.39 11.27 15.48
CA PRO A 427 -27.05 12.53 16.16
C PRO A 427 -27.07 12.44 17.68
N SER A 428 -28.00 11.64 18.24
CA SER A 428 -28.06 11.35 19.67
C SER A 428 -26.75 10.80 20.23
N GLU A 429 -26.02 9.96 19.48
CA GLU A 429 -24.71 9.47 19.89
C GLU A 429 -23.59 10.47 19.64
N ALA A 430 -23.62 11.14 18.51
CA ALA A 430 -22.58 12.12 18.20
C ALA A 430 -22.55 13.25 19.24
N CYS A 431 -23.72 13.64 19.76
CA CYS A 431 -23.87 14.65 20.80
C CYS A 431 -23.31 14.23 22.18
N GLN A 432 -23.10 12.93 22.43
CA GLN A 432 -22.53 12.47 23.70
C GLN A 432 -21.10 12.98 23.92
N ARG A 433 -20.35 13.26 22.84
CA ARG A 433 -18.99 13.79 22.92
C ARG A 433 -18.79 14.96 21.97
N ALA A 434 -18.40 16.11 22.51
CA ALA A 434 -18.22 17.34 21.73
C ALA A 434 -17.32 17.18 20.51
N HIS A 435 -16.21 16.43 20.62
CA HIS A 435 -15.31 16.20 19.49
C HIS A 435 -15.91 15.28 18.41
N ILE A 436 -16.76 14.32 18.78
CA ILE A 436 -17.48 13.45 17.83
C ILE A 436 -18.53 14.30 17.11
N ARG A 437 -19.34 15.06 17.85
CA ARG A 437 -20.31 16.02 17.30
C ARG A 437 -19.66 16.98 16.32
N ALA A 438 -18.55 17.61 16.71
CA ALA A 438 -17.82 18.55 15.86
C ALA A 438 -17.32 17.86 14.56
N ARG A 439 -16.83 16.63 14.66
CA ARG A 439 -16.37 15.85 13.50
C ARG A 439 -17.54 15.46 12.59
N GLN A 440 -18.65 14.97 13.14
CA GLN A 440 -19.84 14.65 12.35
C GLN A 440 -20.39 15.90 11.64
N GLN A 441 -20.53 17.01 12.36
CA GLN A 441 -20.95 18.30 11.81
C GLN A 441 -20.02 18.78 10.68
N ARG A 442 -18.70 18.54 10.80
CA ARG A 442 -17.77 18.82 9.71
C ARG A 442 -18.06 17.97 8.47
N LEU A 443 -18.32 16.67 8.63
CA LEU A 443 -18.63 15.77 7.52
C LEU A 443 -19.99 16.10 6.88
N LEU A 444 -21.02 16.44 7.68
CA LEU A 444 -22.32 16.90 7.18
C LEU A 444 -22.18 18.18 6.35
N ARG A 445 -21.41 19.16 6.84
CA ARG A 445 -21.09 20.39 6.07
C ARG A 445 -20.36 20.11 4.76
N THR A 446 -19.53 19.06 4.71
CA THR A 446 -18.92 18.62 3.44
C THR A 446 -19.97 18.07 2.47
N LEU A 447 -20.95 17.29 2.94
CA LEU A 447 -22.01 16.72 2.09
C LEU A 447 -23.01 17.76 1.59
N SER A 448 -23.27 18.78 2.40
CA SER A 448 -24.18 19.89 2.04
C SER A 448 -23.50 21.00 1.25
N GLY A 449 -22.19 20.94 1.03
CA GLY A 449 -21.43 21.97 0.31
C GLY A 449 -21.09 23.22 1.11
N GLU A 450 -21.43 23.26 2.39
CA GLU A 450 -21.28 24.43 3.29
C GLU A 450 -19.82 24.75 3.61
N GLN A 451 -18.87 23.84 3.33
CA GLN A 451 -17.44 24.13 3.48
C GLN A 451 -16.90 25.07 2.40
N THR A 452 -17.60 25.19 1.29
CA THR A 452 -17.24 26.05 0.15
C THR A 452 -18.49 26.80 -0.30
N PRO A 453 -19.03 27.75 0.50
CA PRO A 453 -20.34 28.35 0.26
C PRO A 453 -20.44 29.08 -1.09
N GLU A 454 -19.34 29.66 -1.56
CA GLU A 454 -19.26 30.31 -2.89
C GLU A 454 -19.35 29.31 -4.05
N GLN A 455 -18.87 28.08 -3.83
CA GLN A 455 -18.90 27.00 -4.83
C GLN A 455 -19.20 25.66 -4.13
N PRO A 456 -20.47 25.38 -3.78
CA PRO A 456 -20.83 24.24 -2.93
C PRO A 456 -20.31 22.89 -3.45
N GLY A 457 -20.32 22.72 -4.77
CA GLY A 457 -19.84 21.51 -5.44
C GLY A 457 -18.36 21.17 -5.19
N LEU A 458 -17.53 22.11 -4.74
CA LEU A 458 -16.10 21.85 -4.50
C LEU A 458 -15.80 21.09 -3.21
N SER A 459 -16.74 21.03 -2.26
CA SER A 459 -16.60 20.22 -1.05
C SER A 459 -17.41 18.92 -1.10
N ILE A 460 -18.49 18.88 -1.88
CA ILE A 460 -19.34 17.69 -2.01
C ILE A 460 -18.57 16.58 -2.76
N PRO A 461 -18.43 15.36 -2.20
CA PRO A 461 -17.50 14.34 -2.71
C PRO A 461 -17.61 14.06 -4.21
N PHE A 462 -18.81 13.74 -4.71
CA PHE A 462 -19.00 13.38 -6.11
C PHE A 462 -19.13 14.59 -7.03
N ALA A 463 -19.75 15.68 -6.56
CA ALA A 463 -19.86 16.93 -7.34
C ALA A 463 -18.46 17.53 -7.62
N ARG A 464 -17.55 17.43 -6.66
CA ARG A 464 -16.17 17.91 -6.80
C ARG A 464 -15.42 17.13 -7.86
N GLU A 465 -15.52 15.79 -7.86
CA GLU A 465 -14.88 14.98 -8.90
C GLU A 465 -15.50 15.26 -10.27
N GLN A 466 -16.82 15.49 -10.34
CA GLN A 466 -17.47 15.91 -11.58
C GLN A 466 -16.91 17.24 -12.10
N HIS A 467 -16.77 18.24 -11.23
CA HIS A 467 -16.21 19.54 -11.57
C HIS A 467 -14.77 19.40 -12.09
N ARG A 468 -13.92 18.65 -11.37
CA ARG A 468 -12.54 18.36 -11.76
C ARG A 468 -12.46 17.72 -13.15
N ILE A 469 -13.30 16.72 -13.43
CA ILE A 469 -13.34 16.06 -14.75
C ILE A 469 -13.76 17.05 -15.84
N LYS A 470 -14.79 17.86 -15.60
CA LYS A 470 -15.24 18.89 -16.57
C LYS A 470 -14.14 19.91 -16.86
N THR A 471 -13.41 20.35 -15.83
CA THR A 471 -12.26 21.27 -16.00
C THR A 471 -11.13 20.64 -16.81
N ALA A 472 -10.80 19.37 -16.55
CA ALA A 472 -9.81 18.65 -17.35
C ALA A 472 -10.26 18.51 -18.82
N MET A 473 -11.54 18.25 -19.07
CA MET A 473 -12.09 18.22 -20.43
C MET A 473 -11.94 19.58 -21.13
N SER A 474 -12.29 20.69 -20.46
CA SER A 474 -12.17 22.03 -21.06
C SER A 474 -10.71 22.44 -21.32
N GLN A 475 -9.77 21.89 -20.55
CA GLN A 475 -8.33 22.11 -20.71
C GLN A 475 -7.66 21.07 -21.64
N ASN A 476 -8.43 20.20 -22.31
CA ASN A 476 -7.93 19.11 -23.15
C ASN A 476 -6.95 18.14 -22.43
N GLN A 477 -7.04 18.02 -21.10
CA GLN A 477 -6.20 17.14 -20.28
C GLN A 477 -6.75 15.71 -20.22
N VAL A 478 -6.96 15.09 -21.38
CA VAL A 478 -7.61 13.76 -21.51
C VAL A 478 -6.67 12.67 -22.04
N ALA A 479 -5.36 12.93 -22.02
CA ALA A 479 -4.34 11.99 -22.47
C ALA A 479 -4.39 10.65 -21.71
N PHE A 480 -3.84 9.61 -22.32
CA PHE A 480 -3.66 8.32 -21.68
C PHE A 480 -2.19 8.07 -21.42
N ARG A 481 -1.84 7.92 -20.14
CA ARG A 481 -0.48 7.82 -19.67
C ARG A 481 -0.03 6.37 -19.62
N MET A 482 1.14 6.09 -20.18
CA MET A 482 1.82 4.79 -20.13
C MET A 482 3.14 4.94 -19.39
N GLU A 483 3.36 4.14 -18.35
CA GLU A 483 4.52 4.22 -17.48
C GLU A 483 5.28 2.89 -17.50
N GLN A 484 6.52 2.90 -18.00
CA GLN A 484 7.42 1.74 -17.98
C GLN A 484 8.53 1.97 -16.97
N VAL A 485 8.70 1.02 -16.07
CA VAL A 485 9.78 1.02 -15.08
C VAL A 485 11.02 0.39 -15.68
N VAL A 486 12.13 1.10 -15.60
CA VAL A 486 13.46 0.68 -16.00
C VAL A 486 14.29 0.46 -14.74
N THR A 487 15.11 -0.58 -14.73
CA THR A 487 15.98 -0.91 -13.61
C THR A 487 17.37 -1.30 -14.11
N ILE A 488 18.39 -0.66 -13.56
CA ILE A 488 19.80 -0.92 -13.83
C ILE A 488 20.46 -1.44 -12.56
N ARG A 489 21.12 -2.60 -12.66
CA ARG A 489 22.00 -3.14 -11.61
C ARG A 489 23.39 -2.55 -11.79
N THR A 490 23.66 -1.48 -11.05
CA THR A 490 24.91 -0.70 -11.17
C THR A 490 26.14 -1.50 -10.75
N ASN A 491 25.96 -2.52 -9.92
CA ASN A 491 27.02 -3.46 -9.55
C ASN A 491 27.46 -4.39 -10.70
N LYS A 492 26.62 -4.60 -11.71
CA LYS A 492 26.93 -5.39 -12.90
C LYS A 492 27.43 -4.54 -14.07
N LEU A 493 27.46 -3.22 -13.91
CA LEU A 493 28.11 -2.35 -14.89
C LEU A 493 29.64 -2.46 -14.74
N GLU A 494 30.31 -2.49 -15.88
CA GLU A 494 31.75 -2.33 -15.97
C GLU A 494 32.20 -1.03 -15.30
N SER A 495 33.37 -1.05 -14.66
CA SER A 495 33.82 0.08 -13.82
C SER A 495 33.87 1.41 -14.59
N HIS A 496 34.28 1.38 -15.86
CA HIS A 496 34.35 2.57 -16.72
C HIS A 496 32.97 3.06 -17.22
N ARG A 497 31.91 2.24 -17.11
CA ARG A 497 30.52 2.57 -17.48
C ARG A 497 29.63 2.86 -16.28
N ARG A 498 30.18 2.79 -15.07
CA ARG A 498 29.41 3.01 -13.85
C ARG A 498 29.24 4.52 -13.59
N HIS A 499 28.43 5.15 -14.41
CA HIS A 499 28.04 6.56 -14.27
C HIS A 499 26.56 6.77 -14.61
N PHE A 500 25.98 7.89 -14.18
CA PHE A 500 24.54 8.14 -14.32
C PHE A 500 24.08 8.27 -15.77
N PHE A 501 24.97 8.61 -16.69
CA PHE A 501 24.67 8.57 -18.12
C PHE A 501 24.28 7.17 -18.61
N SER A 502 25.05 6.12 -18.31
CA SER A 502 24.72 4.74 -18.71
C SER A 502 23.46 4.25 -18.01
N VAL A 503 23.21 4.73 -16.78
CA VAL A 503 21.98 4.43 -16.04
C VAL A 503 20.74 5.00 -16.74
N LEU A 504 20.80 6.23 -17.24
CA LEU A 504 19.66 6.92 -17.85
C LEU A 504 19.49 6.62 -19.35
N GLN A 505 20.56 6.23 -20.04
CA GLN A 505 20.60 5.97 -21.49
C GLN A 505 19.40 5.17 -22.05
N PRO A 506 18.90 4.08 -21.41
CA PRO A 506 17.78 3.31 -21.94
C PRO A 506 16.49 4.10 -22.15
N ILE A 507 16.36 5.28 -21.54
CA ILE A 507 15.18 6.13 -21.71
C ILE A 507 15.01 6.61 -23.16
N PHE A 508 16.10 6.79 -23.91
CA PHE A 508 16.06 7.36 -25.26
C PHE A 508 15.37 6.45 -26.26
N GLN A 509 15.62 5.14 -26.21
CA GLN A 509 14.95 4.18 -27.09
C GLN A 509 13.47 4.04 -26.74
N LEU A 510 13.10 4.12 -25.46
CA LEU A 510 11.69 4.15 -25.08
C LEU A 510 10.99 5.44 -25.55
N ILE A 511 11.64 6.61 -25.46
CA ILE A 511 11.12 7.87 -26.01
C ILE A 511 10.92 7.73 -27.52
N ARG A 512 11.94 7.26 -28.25
CA ARG A 512 11.89 7.02 -29.70
C ARG A 512 10.76 6.05 -30.06
N PHE A 513 10.58 4.97 -29.30
CA PHE A 513 9.48 4.02 -29.48
C PHE A 513 8.12 4.73 -29.42
N PHE A 514 7.85 5.50 -28.36
CA PHE A 514 6.57 6.21 -28.23
C PHE A 514 6.38 7.32 -29.29
N LEU A 515 7.46 7.88 -29.83
CA LEU A 515 7.38 8.88 -30.90
C LEU A 515 7.12 8.26 -32.28
N LYS A 516 7.79 7.15 -32.61
CA LYS A 516 7.82 6.59 -33.97
C LYS A 516 6.91 5.38 -34.17
N GLU A 517 6.72 4.54 -33.16
CA GLU A 517 5.99 3.26 -33.27
C GLU A 517 4.55 3.35 -32.78
N LYS A 518 3.84 4.41 -33.17
CA LYS A 518 2.48 4.70 -32.69
C LYS A 518 1.51 3.53 -32.86
N ARG A 519 1.65 2.74 -33.93
CA ARG A 519 0.77 1.60 -34.24
C ARG A 519 0.92 0.46 -33.22
N SER A 520 2.11 0.27 -32.65
CA SER A 520 2.42 -0.84 -31.74
C SER A 520 1.56 -0.75 -30.47
N TYR A 521 1.59 0.40 -29.79
CA TYR A 521 0.90 0.60 -28.52
C TYR A 521 -0.56 1.10 -28.66
N THR A 522 -0.96 1.70 -29.79
CA THR A 522 -2.37 2.11 -29.99
C THR A 522 -3.31 0.94 -30.21
N SER A 523 -2.79 -0.24 -30.60
CA SER A 523 -3.56 -1.47 -30.80
C SER A 523 -4.35 -1.93 -29.57
N VAL A 524 -3.89 -1.57 -28.36
CA VAL A 524 -4.55 -1.91 -27.09
C VAL A 524 -5.47 -0.80 -26.56
N LEU A 525 -5.60 0.32 -27.29
CA LEU A 525 -6.37 1.48 -26.89
C LEU A 525 -7.67 1.62 -27.70
N ARG A 526 -8.69 2.16 -27.04
CA ARG A 526 -9.96 2.57 -27.67
C ARG A 526 -10.16 4.06 -27.43
N GLY A 527 -10.43 4.78 -28.52
CA GLY A 527 -10.83 6.19 -28.48
C GLY A 527 -12.32 6.37 -28.23
N PHE A 528 -12.64 7.36 -27.41
CA PHE A 528 -13.98 7.82 -27.09
C PHE A 528 -14.07 9.33 -27.28
N LYS A 529 -15.19 9.77 -27.85
CA LYS A 529 -15.52 11.20 -27.85
C LYS A 529 -15.66 11.67 -26.39
N PRO A 530 -15.18 12.88 -26.04
CA PRO A 530 -15.36 13.46 -24.71
C PRO A 530 -16.80 13.45 -24.20
N SER A 531 -17.78 13.59 -25.12
CA SER A 531 -19.22 13.51 -24.84
C SER A 531 -19.69 12.12 -24.36
N ILE A 532 -18.93 11.07 -24.64
CA ILE A 532 -19.15 9.71 -24.12
C ILE A 532 -18.26 9.48 -22.90
N PHE A 533 -16.94 9.49 -23.08
CA PHE A 533 -15.98 9.41 -21.99
C PHE A 533 -15.03 10.61 -22.06
N PRO A 534 -14.86 11.37 -20.97
CA PRO A 534 -15.19 11.02 -19.58
C PRO A 534 -16.59 11.44 -19.11
N ASN A 535 -17.47 11.98 -19.98
CA ASN A 535 -18.79 12.46 -19.56
C ASN A 535 -19.67 11.40 -18.85
N VAL A 536 -19.54 10.11 -19.19
CA VAL A 536 -20.20 9.02 -18.46
C VAL A 536 -19.80 8.98 -16.97
N LEU A 537 -18.52 9.25 -16.64
CA LEU A 537 -18.08 9.39 -15.25
C LEU A 537 -18.75 10.59 -14.58
N CYS A 538 -18.93 11.70 -15.31
CA CYS A 538 -19.65 12.87 -14.80
C CYS A 538 -21.12 12.54 -14.50
N SER A 539 -21.78 11.74 -15.34
CA SER A 539 -23.14 11.28 -15.11
C SER A 539 -23.24 10.39 -13.88
N PHE A 540 -22.31 9.44 -13.69
CA PHE A 540 -22.25 8.63 -12.48
C PHE A 540 -21.97 9.47 -11.24
N ALA A 541 -21.07 10.45 -11.32
CA ALA A 541 -20.82 11.39 -10.23
C ALA A 541 -22.12 12.07 -9.77
N ARG A 542 -22.91 12.57 -10.73
CA ARG A 542 -24.20 13.20 -10.46
C ARG A 542 -25.21 12.23 -9.85
N LEU A 543 -25.26 10.98 -10.33
CA LEU A 543 -26.13 9.94 -9.77
C LEU A 543 -25.81 9.70 -8.29
N PHE A 544 -24.54 9.51 -7.93
CA PHE A 544 -24.15 9.27 -6.53
C PHE A 544 -24.37 10.51 -5.66
N GLU A 545 -24.08 11.70 -6.18
CA GLU A 545 -24.36 12.97 -5.51
C GLU A 545 -25.85 13.09 -5.14
N LEU A 546 -26.74 12.92 -6.11
CA LEU A 546 -28.19 13.01 -5.90
C LEU A 546 -28.70 11.93 -4.93
N THR A 547 -28.22 10.70 -5.08
CA THR A 547 -28.63 9.60 -4.21
C THR A 547 -28.22 9.84 -2.76
N LEU A 548 -27.02 10.38 -2.53
CA LEU A 548 -26.55 10.68 -1.18
C LEU A 548 -27.18 11.95 -0.60
N ALA A 549 -27.56 12.91 -1.44
CA ALA A 549 -28.37 14.06 -1.02
C ALA A 549 -29.75 13.63 -0.51
N GLU A 550 -30.40 12.68 -1.19
CA GLU A 550 -31.65 12.05 -0.72
C GLU A 550 -31.46 11.35 0.64
N MET A 551 -30.36 10.60 0.82
CA MET A 551 -30.05 9.97 2.11
C MET A 551 -29.81 11.00 3.22
N HIS A 552 -29.17 12.13 2.90
CA HIS A 552 -28.99 13.25 3.83
C HIS A 552 -30.34 13.87 4.24
N GLN A 553 -31.26 14.06 3.28
CA GLN A 553 -32.61 14.54 3.58
C GLN A 553 -33.36 13.59 4.51
N ARG A 554 -33.30 12.27 4.26
CA ARG A 554 -33.91 11.26 5.14
C ARG A 554 -33.28 11.24 6.54
N PHE A 555 -31.98 11.45 6.63
CA PHE A 555 -31.27 11.59 7.90
C PHE A 555 -31.79 12.78 8.70
N GLN A 556 -31.94 13.94 8.05
CA GLN A 556 -32.49 15.15 8.69
C GLN A 556 -33.94 14.97 9.12
N ALA A 557 -34.77 14.33 8.29
CA ALA A 557 -36.18 14.08 8.58
C ALA A 557 -36.42 13.21 9.83
N ARG A 558 -35.42 12.41 10.23
CA ARG A 558 -35.48 11.52 11.41
C ARG A 558 -34.78 12.10 12.64
N ALA A 559 -34.32 13.35 12.58
CA ALA A 559 -33.73 14.10 13.68
C ALA A 559 -32.69 13.29 14.48
N ASP A 560 -32.89 13.12 15.79
CA ASP A 560 -31.98 12.49 16.74
C ASP A 560 -31.69 11.00 16.47
N LYS A 561 -32.60 10.31 15.76
CA LYS A 561 -32.48 8.89 15.41
C LYS A 561 -31.58 8.66 14.20
N GLY A 562 -31.45 9.63 13.29
CA GLY A 562 -30.71 9.46 12.03
C GLY A 562 -31.28 8.35 11.14
N LEU A 563 -30.42 7.74 10.31
CA LEU A 563 -30.80 6.63 9.41
C LEU A 563 -30.98 5.31 10.18
N ASP A 564 -31.89 4.45 9.71
CA ASP A 564 -31.95 3.05 10.17
C ASP A 564 -30.78 2.22 9.60
N LEU A 565 -30.64 0.98 10.07
CA LEU A 565 -29.57 0.07 9.66
C LEU A 565 -29.56 -0.19 8.15
N ALA A 566 -30.73 -0.42 7.55
CA ALA A 566 -30.83 -0.72 6.13
C ALA A 566 -30.36 0.48 5.28
N LEU A 567 -30.82 1.70 5.60
CA LEU A 567 -30.35 2.91 4.93
C LEU A 567 -28.87 3.20 5.23
N SER A 568 -28.37 2.86 6.42
CA SER A 568 -26.95 3.00 6.77
C SER A 568 -26.06 2.08 5.93
N GLU A 569 -26.45 0.81 5.77
CA GLU A 569 -25.77 -0.12 4.86
C GLU A 569 -25.88 0.33 3.40
N ALA A 570 -27.04 0.88 2.98
CA ALA A 570 -27.20 1.42 1.63
C ALA A 570 -26.23 2.57 1.33
N VAL A 571 -26.08 3.54 2.25
CA VAL A 571 -25.07 4.61 2.13
C VAL A 571 -23.66 4.02 2.00
N ALA A 572 -23.34 3.01 2.82
CA ALA A 572 -22.05 2.33 2.79
C ALA A 572 -21.77 1.57 1.48
N VAL A 573 -22.81 1.00 0.85
CA VAL A 573 -22.75 0.39 -0.49
C VAL A 573 -22.54 1.46 -1.55
N LEU A 574 -23.28 2.58 -1.49
CA LEU A 574 -23.20 3.68 -2.45
C LEU A 574 -21.82 4.34 -2.47
N ASP A 575 -21.24 4.64 -1.30
CA ASP A 575 -19.87 5.18 -1.21
C ASP A 575 -18.84 4.24 -1.87
N ARG A 576 -18.97 2.92 -1.64
CA ARG A 576 -18.06 1.90 -2.20
C ARG A 576 -18.24 1.73 -3.70
N LEU A 577 -19.47 1.72 -4.19
CA LEU A 577 -19.77 1.67 -5.62
C LEU A 577 -19.25 2.92 -6.33
N GLY A 578 -19.46 4.10 -5.73
CA GLY A 578 -18.91 5.35 -6.21
C GLY A 578 -17.39 5.31 -6.29
N ASN A 579 -16.71 4.87 -5.23
CA ASN A 579 -15.26 4.68 -5.24
C ASN A 579 -14.80 3.71 -6.35
N TYR A 580 -15.47 2.57 -6.50
CA TYR A 580 -15.17 1.60 -7.56
C TYR A 580 -15.40 2.19 -8.97
N CYS A 581 -16.43 3.02 -9.17
CA CYS A 581 -16.72 3.68 -10.45
C CYS A 581 -15.53 4.47 -11.00
N PHE A 582 -14.81 5.19 -10.12
CA PHE A 582 -13.67 6.03 -10.50
C PHE A 582 -12.33 5.29 -10.49
N THR A 583 -12.20 4.23 -9.68
CA THR A 583 -10.90 3.59 -9.44
C THR A 583 -10.75 2.22 -10.09
N GLY A 584 -11.86 1.51 -10.32
CA GLY A 584 -11.88 0.10 -10.71
C GLY A 584 -11.27 -0.85 -9.67
N ASP A 585 -11.01 -0.39 -8.44
CA ASP A 585 -10.30 -1.17 -7.43
C ASP A 585 -11.25 -2.15 -6.73
N SER A 586 -11.19 -3.42 -7.12
CA SER A 586 -12.04 -4.47 -6.53
C SER A 586 -11.87 -4.64 -5.01
N ARG A 587 -10.80 -4.12 -4.39
CA ARG A 587 -10.63 -4.17 -2.93
C ARG A 587 -11.66 -3.34 -2.16
N VAL A 588 -12.25 -2.33 -2.81
CA VAL A 588 -13.31 -1.52 -2.19
C VAL A 588 -14.65 -2.27 -2.20
N LEU A 589 -14.77 -3.30 -3.03
CA LEU A 589 -15.93 -4.17 -3.12
C LEU A 589 -15.75 -5.37 -2.19
N MET A 590 -16.19 -5.24 -0.94
CA MET A 590 -16.08 -6.30 0.06
C MET A 590 -16.90 -7.52 -0.37
N SER A 591 -16.22 -8.53 -0.93
CA SER A 591 -16.86 -9.67 -1.59
C SER A 591 -17.72 -10.52 -0.66
N THR A 592 -17.44 -10.51 0.65
CA THR A 592 -18.25 -11.19 1.66
C THR A 592 -19.67 -10.64 1.76
N VAL A 593 -19.90 -9.35 1.46
CA VAL A 593 -21.22 -8.72 1.46
C VAL A 593 -21.75 -8.43 0.05
N LEU A 594 -20.91 -7.88 -0.83
CA LEU A 594 -21.35 -7.47 -2.17
C LEU A 594 -21.50 -8.61 -3.18
N ARG A 595 -21.04 -9.84 -2.87
CA ARG A 595 -21.39 -11.00 -3.70
C ARG A 595 -22.80 -11.51 -3.37
N PRO A 596 -23.19 -11.70 -2.10
CA PRO A 596 -24.58 -12.01 -1.73
C PRO A 596 -25.62 -10.98 -2.20
N LEU A 597 -25.25 -9.70 -2.35
CA LEU A 597 -26.10 -8.67 -2.96
C LEU A 597 -26.18 -8.75 -4.51
N PHE A 598 -25.53 -9.75 -5.12
CA PHE A 598 -25.35 -9.92 -6.58
C PHE A 598 -24.59 -8.79 -7.29
N THR A 599 -24.07 -7.80 -6.56
CA THR A 599 -23.30 -6.68 -7.11
C THR A 599 -22.05 -7.14 -7.86
N THR A 600 -21.27 -8.02 -7.22
CA THR A 600 -20.00 -8.48 -7.80
C THR A 600 -20.23 -9.31 -9.06
N ASP A 601 -21.26 -10.14 -9.07
CA ASP A 601 -21.53 -11.04 -10.20
C ASP A 601 -22.17 -10.27 -11.37
N SER A 602 -23.04 -9.29 -11.08
CA SER A 602 -23.55 -8.35 -12.10
C SER A 602 -22.39 -7.63 -12.81
N LEU A 603 -21.44 -7.09 -12.05
CA LEU A 603 -20.27 -6.40 -12.62
C LEU A 603 -19.37 -7.32 -13.45
N LYS A 604 -19.21 -8.60 -13.05
CA LYS A 604 -18.44 -9.59 -13.84
C LYS A 604 -19.10 -9.89 -15.17
N LEU A 605 -20.44 -9.94 -15.20
CA LEU A 605 -21.23 -10.13 -16.41
C LEU A 605 -21.33 -8.87 -17.27
N GLY A 606 -20.73 -7.75 -16.82
CA GLY A 606 -20.74 -6.49 -17.55
C GLY A 606 -22.05 -5.72 -17.43
N ALA A 607 -22.91 -6.10 -16.50
CA ALA A 607 -24.17 -5.42 -16.22
C ALA A 607 -23.96 -4.26 -15.23
N TRP A 608 -25.02 -3.48 -15.03
CA TRP A 608 -25.06 -2.38 -14.07
C TRP A 608 -24.77 -2.89 -12.64
N PRO A 609 -24.09 -2.14 -11.75
CA PRO A 609 -23.95 -2.52 -10.36
C PRO A 609 -25.33 -2.76 -9.73
N TYR A 610 -25.63 -4.03 -9.44
CA TYR A 610 -26.93 -4.45 -8.93
C TYR A 610 -26.86 -4.62 -7.42
N VAL A 611 -27.90 -4.18 -6.72
CA VAL A 611 -28.10 -4.45 -5.29
C VAL A 611 -29.44 -5.15 -5.18
N SER A 612 -29.42 -6.41 -4.74
CA SER A 612 -30.65 -7.20 -4.58
C SER A 612 -31.61 -6.51 -3.61
N ALA A 613 -32.78 -6.12 -4.10
CA ALA A 613 -33.83 -5.53 -3.28
C ALA A 613 -34.38 -6.53 -2.25
N ASP A 614 -34.29 -7.83 -2.52
CA ASP A 614 -34.70 -8.87 -1.56
C ASP A 614 -33.77 -8.95 -0.34
N MET A 615 -32.54 -8.45 -0.48
CA MET A 615 -31.54 -8.44 0.58
C MET A 615 -31.40 -7.05 1.22
N LEU A 616 -31.42 -6.00 0.41
CA LEU A 616 -31.28 -4.61 0.83
C LEU A 616 -32.10 -3.69 -0.08
N ASP A 617 -33.31 -3.32 0.37
CA ASP A 617 -34.17 -2.35 -0.30
C ASP A 617 -34.10 -1.00 0.39
N PHE A 618 -33.71 0.04 -0.35
CA PHE A 618 -33.61 1.41 0.14
C PHE A 618 -34.42 2.40 -0.70
N ARG A 619 -35.35 1.90 -1.53
CA ARG A 619 -36.21 2.74 -2.40
C ARG A 619 -37.26 3.52 -1.59
N GLY A 620 -37.84 2.90 -0.56
CA GLY A 620 -38.84 3.51 0.32
C GLY A 620 -38.25 4.48 1.35
N ALA A 621 -39.10 5.22 2.06
CA ALA A 621 -38.69 6.19 3.08
C ALA A 621 -37.91 5.56 4.26
N SER A 622 -38.24 4.32 4.61
CA SER A 622 -37.43 3.44 5.47
C SER A 622 -36.81 2.32 4.63
N GLY A 623 -35.62 1.87 5.04
CA GLY A 623 -34.96 0.74 4.40
C GLY A 623 -35.47 -0.60 4.92
N LYS A 624 -35.36 -1.64 4.09
CA LYS A 624 -35.58 -3.04 4.48
C LYS A 624 -34.31 -3.84 4.23
N MET A 625 -33.92 -4.67 5.19
CA MET A 625 -32.76 -5.52 5.09
C MET A 625 -33.11 -6.93 5.56
N ASP A 626 -32.73 -7.93 4.77
CA ASP A 626 -32.89 -9.33 5.17
C ASP A 626 -31.76 -9.74 6.11
N VAL A 627 -32.03 -9.58 7.41
CA VAL A 627 -31.09 -9.90 8.50
C VAL A 627 -30.78 -11.40 8.58
N ILE A 628 -31.71 -12.26 8.15
CA ILE A 628 -31.58 -13.72 8.25
C ILE A 628 -30.55 -14.20 7.24
N ARG A 629 -30.70 -13.78 5.98
CA ARG A 629 -29.78 -14.11 4.89
C ARG A 629 -28.54 -13.23 4.85
N TRP A 630 -28.48 -12.15 5.66
CA TRP A 630 -27.33 -11.24 5.68
C TRP A 630 -26.01 -11.98 5.99
N PRO A 631 -24.91 -11.65 5.31
CA PRO A 631 -23.62 -12.31 5.53
C PRO A 631 -23.10 -12.15 6.96
N ARG A 632 -22.55 -13.24 7.50
CA ARG A 632 -22.09 -13.33 8.89
C ARG A 632 -20.63 -13.73 9.00
N THR A 633 -20.00 -13.37 10.12
CA THR A 633 -18.67 -13.82 10.50
C THR A 633 -18.66 -15.34 10.65
N LYS A 634 -17.47 -15.92 10.47
CA LYS A 634 -17.26 -17.38 10.61
C LYS A 634 -16.97 -17.81 12.04
N ASP A 635 -16.84 -16.85 12.96
CA ASP A 635 -16.69 -17.12 14.38
C ASP A 635 -17.96 -17.74 14.96
N GLU A 636 -17.85 -18.28 16.17
CA GLU A 636 -18.95 -18.95 16.87
C GLU A 636 -20.19 -18.05 17.02
N GLU A 637 -19.99 -16.74 17.06
CA GLU A 637 -21.03 -15.75 17.31
C GLU A 637 -21.84 -15.40 16.05
N ARG A 638 -21.34 -15.74 14.86
CA ARG A 638 -22.02 -15.49 13.56
C ARG A 638 -22.63 -14.09 13.48
N ARG A 639 -21.86 -13.07 13.85
CA ARG A 639 -22.25 -11.66 13.80
C ARG A 639 -22.42 -11.20 12.35
N PRO A 640 -23.32 -10.25 12.06
CA PRO A 640 -23.57 -9.77 10.71
C PRO A 640 -22.42 -8.86 10.32
N ILE A 641 -21.92 -9.03 9.10
CA ILE A 641 -20.82 -8.20 8.60
C ILE A 641 -21.44 -6.91 8.05
N LEU A 642 -21.30 -5.80 8.78
CA LEU A 642 -21.87 -4.50 8.43
C LEU A 642 -20.82 -3.58 7.80
N LEU A 643 -21.12 -3.07 6.61
CA LEU A 643 -20.24 -2.21 5.82
C LEU A 643 -20.03 -0.82 6.43
N HIS A 644 -21.07 -0.24 7.04
CA HIS A 644 -20.99 1.14 7.55
C HIS A 644 -20.04 1.27 8.75
N LEU A 645 -19.92 0.22 9.56
CA LEU A 645 -19.07 0.21 10.77
C LEU A 645 -17.59 0.40 10.47
N ALA A 646 -17.08 -0.18 9.37
CA ALA A 646 -15.69 0.02 8.96
C ALA A 646 -15.38 1.49 8.63
N SER A 647 -16.35 2.21 8.05
CA SER A 647 -16.23 3.65 7.81
C SER A 647 -16.33 4.46 9.10
N LEU A 648 -17.20 4.06 10.04
CA LEU A 648 -17.27 4.70 11.36
C LEU A 648 -15.97 4.52 12.14
N GLU A 649 -15.32 3.36 12.07
CA GLU A 649 -14.02 3.14 12.71
C GLU A 649 -12.95 4.07 12.14
N TYR A 650 -12.91 4.22 10.81
CA TYR A 650 -12.00 5.15 10.14
C TYR A 650 -12.25 6.62 10.55
N HIS A 651 -13.52 7.02 10.71
CA HIS A 651 -13.87 8.41 11.05
C HIS A 651 -13.91 8.72 12.54
N TYR A 652 -14.19 7.79 13.42
CA TYR A 652 -14.43 8.10 14.84
C TYR A 652 -13.62 7.22 15.79
N GLY A 653 -12.90 6.24 15.25
CA GLY A 653 -12.12 5.28 16.01
C GLY A 653 -12.93 4.05 16.42
N ARG A 654 -12.19 3.05 16.89
CA ARG A 654 -12.69 1.71 17.19
C ARG A 654 -13.79 1.69 18.26
N VAL A 655 -13.72 2.58 19.25
CA VAL A 655 -14.74 2.68 20.32
C VAL A 655 -16.09 3.05 19.73
N VAL A 656 -16.17 4.12 18.93
CA VAL A 656 -17.46 4.56 18.35
C VAL A 656 -18.05 3.51 17.42
N ALA A 657 -17.21 2.86 16.62
CA ALA A 657 -17.66 1.75 15.78
C ALA A 657 -18.18 0.56 16.60
N ALA A 658 -17.51 0.19 17.68
CA ALA A 658 -17.95 -0.89 18.56
C ALA A 658 -19.25 -0.55 19.30
N ASN A 659 -19.44 0.69 19.72
CA ASN A 659 -20.68 1.17 20.33
C ASN A 659 -21.84 1.04 19.36
N CYS A 660 -21.67 1.56 18.13
CA CYS A 660 -22.68 1.46 17.09
C CYS A 660 -22.98 0.00 16.73
N HIS A 661 -21.95 -0.85 16.58
CA HIS A 661 -22.11 -2.29 16.37
C HIS A 661 -22.96 -2.93 17.46
N SER A 662 -22.64 -2.66 18.73
CA SER A 662 -23.31 -3.28 19.88
C SER A 662 -24.78 -2.90 19.91
N ARG A 663 -25.10 -1.62 19.72
CA ARG A 663 -26.48 -1.14 19.65
C ARG A 663 -27.25 -1.74 18.48
N VAL A 664 -26.64 -1.83 17.30
CA VAL A 664 -27.29 -2.49 16.15
C VAL A 664 -27.56 -3.95 16.47
N TRP A 665 -26.58 -4.65 17.03
CA TRP A 665 -26.67 -6.06 17.37
C TRP A 665 -27.78 -6.36 18.38
N PHE A 666 -27.79 -5.66 19.52
CA PHE A 666 -28.75 -5.86 20.59
C PHE A 666 -30.11 -5.20 20.33
N GLY A 667 -30.11 -3.97 19.81
CA GLY A 667 -31.31 -3.16 19.66
C GLY A 667 -32.08 -3.35 18.35
N GLN A 668 -31.42 -3.74 17.25
CA GLN A 668 -32.07 -3.83 15.93
C GLN A 668 -32.07 -5.23 15.32
N LEU A 669 -31.06 -6.05 15.63
CA LEU A 669 -30.90 -7.38 15.06
C LEU A 669 -31.35 -8.51 15.99
N GLY A 670 -31.65 -8.20 17.26
CA GLY A 670 -32.25 -9.13 18.22
C GLY A 670 -31.44 -10.40 18.47
N ALA A 671 -30.14 -10.38 18.21
CA ALA A 671 -29.32 -11.58 18.22
C ALA A 671 -28.74 -11.84 19.63
N GLU A 672 -29.13 -12.99 20.19
CA GLU A 672 -29.01 -13.37 21.61
C GLU A 672 -29.80 -12.43 22.54
N ALA A 673 -31.13 -12.40 22.37
CA ALA A 673 -32.01 -11.88 23.42
C ALA A 673 -31.67 -12.63 24.73
N ILE A 674 -31.14 -11.89 25.70
CA ILE A 674 -30.69 -12.43 26.97
C ILE A 674 -31.93 -12.68 27.81
N ASN A 675 -32.57 -13.82 27.58
CA ASN A 675 -33.91 -14.10 28.09
C ASN A 675 -33.90 -14.82 29.46
N HIS A 676 -32.72 -15.13 29.98
CA HIS A 676 -32.53 -15.74 31.30
C HIS A 676 -31.09 -15.60 31.79
N ILE A 677 -30.84 -15.89 33.07
CA ILE A 677 -29.52 -15.80 33.71
C ILE A 677 -28.43 -16.66 33.04
N GLY A 678 -28.78 -17.81 32.44
CA GLY A 678 -27.81 -18.71 31.80
C GLY A 678 -27.16 -18.08 30.55
N SER A 679 -27.96 -17.43 29.71
CA SER A 679 -27.48 -16.69 28.54
C SER A 679 -26.69 -15.45 28.94
N ALA A 680 -27.09 -14.78 30.03
CA ALA A 680 -26.34 -13.63 30.57
C ALA A 680 -24.94 -14.07 30.99
N ASN A 681 -24.81 -15.13 31.79
CA ASN A 681 -23.51 -15.67 32.20
C ASN A 681 -22.63 -16.05 31.02
N LYS A 682 -23.18 -16.74 30.01
CA LYS A 682 -22.43 -17.11 28.80
C LYS A 682 -21.93 -15.86 28.05
N PHE A 683 -22.75 -14.82 27.96
CA PHE A 683 -22.38 -13.56 27.33
C PHE A 683 -21.29 -12.81 28.10
N ILE A 684 -21.42 -12.69 29.42
CA ILE A 684 -20.43 -12.05 30.29
C ILE A 684 -19.09 -12.79 30.21
N LYS A 685 -19.10 -14.13 30.17
CA LYS A 685 -17.89 -14.95 29.96
C LYS A 685 -17.16 -14.58 28.68
N LYS A 686 -17.89 -14.45 27.57
CA LYS A 686 -17.35 -14.03 26.27
C LYS A 686 -16.76 -12.62 26.35
N ILE A 687 -17.42 -11.70 27.05
CA ILE A 687 -16.89 -10.34 27.27
C ILE A 687 -15.55 -10.38 27.98
N PHE A 688 -15.44 -11.09 29.11
CA PHE A 688 -14.22 -11.07 29.89
C PHE A 688 -13.06 -11.75 29.16
N ARG A 689 -13.27 -12.97 28.66
CA ARG A 689 -12.21 -13.73 27.97
C ARG A 689 -11.89 -13.18 26.58
N GLY A 690 -12.89 -12.75 25.82
CA GLY A 690 -12.73 -12.33 24.43
C GLY A 690 -12.35 -10.85 24.26
N PHE A 691 -12.68 -9.99 25.22
CA PHE A 691 -12.48 -8.54 25.09
C PHE A 691 -11.77 -7.91 26.28
N TRP A 692 -12.24 -8.11 27.51
CA TRP A 692 -11.67 -7.44 28.69
C TRP A 692 -10.21 -7.85 28.90
N VAL A 693 -9.93 -9.16 29.03
CA VAL A 693 -8.58 -9.67 29.31
C VAL A 693 -7.60 -9.23 28.20
N PRO A 694 -7.85 -9.47 26.90
CA PRO A 694 -6.92 -9.05 25.86
C PRO A 694 -6.69 -7.53 25.79
N GLN A 695 -7.75 -6.73 26.01
CA GLN A 695 -7.63 -5.26 25.98
C GLN A 695 -6.86 -4.73 27.18
N MET A 696 -7.09 -5.29 28.37
CA MET A 696 -6.40 -4.90 29.59
C MET A 696 -4.93 -5.36 29.59
N VAL A 697 -4.63 -6.54 29.04
CA VAL A 697 -3.25 -6.99 28.79
C VAL A 697 -2.52 -6.00 27.89
N SER A 698 -3.10 -5.69 26.72
CA SER A 698 -2.51 -4.75 25.77
C SER A 698 -2.30 -3.35 26.39
N PHE A 699 -3.26 -2.87 27.17
CA PHE A 699 -3.18 -1.59 27.87
C PHE A 699 -2.07 -1.59 28.94
N MET A 700 -2.07 -2.56 29.86
CA MET A 700 -1.10 -2.66 30.94
C MET A 700 0.30 -2.83 30.39
N ALA A 701 0.50 -3.71 29.42
CA ALA A 701 1.81 -3.90 28.82
C ALA A 701 2.32 -2.66 28.11
N HIS A 702 1.43 -1.84 27.53
CA HIS A 702 1.80 -0.53 27.01
C HIS A 702 2.24 0.43 28.12
N GLN A 703 1.51 0.51 29.24
CA GLN A 703 1.87 1.37 30.37
C GLN A 703 3.17 0.95 31.04
N LEU A 704 3.36 -0.35 31.29
CA LEU A 704 4.56 -0.90 31.90
C LEU A 704 5.78 -0.66 31.01
N ARG A 705 5.66 -0.86 29.69
CA ARG A 705 6.71 -0.50 28.73
C ARG A 705 7.02 1.00 28.75
N ILE A 706 6.03 1.88 28.92
CA ILE A 706 6.28 3.33 29.07
C ILE A 706 7.06 3.62 30.36
N GLN A 707 6.65 3.06 31.49
CA GLN A 707 7.28 3.30 32.79
C GLN A 707 8.73 2.81 32.84
N LEU A 708 9.02 1.65 32.25
CA LEU A 708 10.38 1.16 32.07
C LEU A 708 11.25 2.17 31.30
N ASN A 709 10.72 2.71 30.21
CA ASN A 709 11.44 3.67 29.37
C ASN A 709 11.62 5.05 30.03
N GLN A 710 10.80 5.41 31.03
CA GLN A 710 10.99 6.65 31.80
C GLN A 710 12.20 6.57 32.76
N GLY A 711 12.53 5.37 33.25
CA GLY A 711 13.71 5.12 34.10
C GLY A 711 15.05 5.27 33.38
N ALA A 712 15.08 5.35 32.04
CA ALA A 712 16.28 5.65 31.27
C ALA A 712 16.74 7.11 31.40
N ARG A 713 15.84 8.02 31.78
CA ARG A 713 16.10 9.47 31.85
C ARG A 713 16.62 9.94 33.20
N SER A 714 16.78 9.04 34.18
CA SER A 714 17.17 9.37 35.55
C SER A 714 18.67 9.16 35.86
N GLY A 715 19.52 9.03 34.84
CA GLY A 715 20.99 9.02 35.01
C GLY A 715 21.58 7.71 35.57
N ARG A 716 20.91 6.57 35.38
CA ARG A 716 21.44 5.24 35.76
C ARG A 716 22.38 4.68 34.68
N ASP A 717 23.26 3.77 35.08
CA ASP A 717 24.18 3.05 34.18
C ASP A 717 23.39 2.41 33.00
N PRO A 718 23.76 2.72 31.73
CA PRO A 718 23.13 2.17 30.54
C PRO A 718 23.08 0.64 30.49
N THR A 719 24.11 -0.04 31.00
CA THR A 719 24.21 -1.52 30.96
C THR A 719 23.28 -2.18 31.96
N GLU A 720 23.18 -1.64 33.17
CA GLU A 720 22.24 -2.08 34.20
C GLU A 720 20.78 -1.84 33.77
N HIS A 721 20.51 -0.70 33.12
CA HIS A 721 19.20 -0.40 32.55
C HIS A 721 18.80 -1.37 31.44
N LEU A 722 19.73 -1.74 30.56
CA LEU A 722 19.50 -2.70 29.48
C LEU A 722 19.19 -4.10 30.03
N HIS A 723 20.01 -4.62 30.95
CA HIS A 723 19.76 -5.92 31.59
C HIS A 723 18.42 -5.95 32.34
N ARG A 724 18.08 -4.86 33.04
CA ARG A 724 16.78 -4.71 33.70
C ARG A 724 15.62 -4.66 32.70
N SER A 725 15.79 -3.94 31.60
CA SER A 725 14.78 -3.85 30.53
C SER A 725 14.56 -5.20 29.84
N GLN A 726 15.63 -5.96 29.59
CA GLN A 726 15.55 -7.29 28.98
C GLN A 726 14.83 -8.27 29.92
N ARG A 727 15.24 -8.35 31.20
CA ARG A 727 14.59 -9.21 32.19
C ARG A 727 13.11 -8.88 32.36
N PHE A 728 12.75 -7.60 32.48
CA PHE A 728 11.35 -7.19 32.58
C PHE A 728 10.59 -7.46 31.27
N SER A 729 11.22 -7.34 30.10
CA SER A 729 10.57 -7.67 28.83
C SER A 729 10.22 -9.15 28.77
N THR A 730 11.10 -10.05 29.22
CA THR A 730 10.82 -11.49 29.29
C THR A 730 9.68 -11.80 30.25
N ILE A 731 9.65 -11.18 31.44
CA ILE A 731 8.56 -11.34 32.41
C ILE A 731 7.23 -10.82 31.81
N LEU A 732 7.28 -9.66 31.15
CA LEU A 732 6.10 -9.07 30.53
C LEU A 732 5.58 -9.90 29.35
N GLU A 733 6.46 -10.48 28.53
CA GLU A 733 6.08 -11.38 27.44
C GLU A 733 5.46 -12.68 27.96
N ALA A 734 6.03 -13.27 29.02
CA ALA A 734 5.45 -14.44 29.68
C ALA A 734 4.05 -14.12 30.26
N TRP A 735 3.89 -12.93 30.84
CA TRP A 735 2.61 -12.45 31.33
C TRP A 735 1.58 -12.22 30.21
N GLU A 736 1.98 -11.60 29.10
CA GLU A 736 1.12 -11.37 27.92
C GLU A 736 0.59 -12.66 27.30
N LEU A 737 1.34 -13.77 27.42
CA LEU A 737 0.99 -15.09 26.91
C LEU A 737 0.24 -15.98 27.93
N SER A 738 0.07 -15.52 29.17
CA SER A 738 -0.63 -16.26 30.22
C SER A 738 -2.12 -16.42 29.92
N GLU A 739 -2.70 -17.57 30.26
CA GLU A 739 -4.16 -17.78 30.19
C GLU A 739 -4.92 -17.00 31.28
N GLU A 740 -4.27 -16.73 32.42
CA GLU A 740 -4.83 -16.01 33.57
C GLU A 740 -3.91 -14.86 34.01
N PRO A 741 -3.74 -13.83 33.16
CA PRO A 741 -2.79 -12.74 33.43
C PRO A 741 -3.18 -11.89 34.65
N PHE A 742 -4.44 -11.90 35.07
CA PHE A 742 -4.93 -11.11 36.20
C PHE A 742 -5.10 -11.93 37.49
N SER A 743 -4.43 -13.08 37.59
CA SER A 743 -4.37 -13.87 38.82
C SER A 743 -3.40 -13.27 39.84
N SER A 744 -3.57 -13.58 41.13
CA SER A 744 -2.66 -13.15 42.20
C SER A 744 -1.23 -13.63 41.95
N GLU A 745 -1.04 -14.86 41.47
CA GLU A 745 0.28 -15.43 41.13
C GLU A 745 0.99 -14.59 40.05
N GLN A 746 0.26 -14.14 39.03
CA GLN A 746 0.82 -13.30 37.97
C GLN A 746 1.10 -11.87 38.43
N LEU A 747 0.35 -11.35 39.41
CA LEU A 747 0.64 -10.05 40.03
C LEU A 747 1.99 -10.09 40.75
N GLU A 748 2.23 -11.12 41.56
CA GLU A 748 3.49 -11.31 42.29
C GLU A 748 4.67 -11.50 41.33
N ARG A 749 4.47 -12.17 40.19
CA ARG A 749 5.49 -12.30 39.14
C ARG A 749 5.81 -10.98 38.44
N LEU A 750 4.80 -10.14 38.20
CA LEU A 750 4.99 -8.82 37.58
C LEU A 750 5.61 -7.80 38.55
N PHE A 751 5.28 -7.91 39.83
CA PHE A 751 5.71 -7.00 40.90
C PHE A 751 6.18 -7.78 42.12
N PRO A 752 7.33 -8.47 42.05
CA PRO A 752 7.85 -9.24 43.18
C PRO A 752 8.17 -8.31 44.36
N ASP A 753 7.81 -8.75 45.56
CA ASP A 753 8.22 -8.09 46.79
C ASP A 753 9.75 -8.13 46.90
N GLY A 754 10.37 -6.98 47.22
CA GLY A 754 11.82 -6.78 47.18
C GLY A 754 12.63 -7.54 48.24
N SER A 755 12.17 -8.70 48.70
CA SER A 755 12.74 -9.50 49.78
C SER A 755 13.48 -10.77 49.34
N THR A 756 13.45 -11.14 48.05
CA THR A 756 14.28 -12.25 47.51
C THR A 756 15.60 -11.70 46.97
N GLY A 757 16.72 -12.14 47.55
CA GLY A 757 18.08 -11.61 47.37
C GLY A 757 18.76 -11.77 46.00
N ASP A 758 18.00 -11.79 44.89
CA ASP A 758 18.54 -11.63 43.54
C ASP A 758 18.24 -10.21 43.00
N ALA A 759 19.22 -9.63 42.31
CA ALA A 759 19.33 -8.21 41.92
C ALA A 759 18.03 -7.54 41.37
N PRO A 760 17.88 -6.21 41.52
CA PRO A 760 16.57 -5.54 41.59
C PRO A 760 15.84 -5.45 40.25
N VAL A 761 14.70 -6.15 40.18
CA VAL A 761 13.52 -5.72 39.41
C VAL A 761 12.40 -5.74 40.44
N PRO A 762 11.65 -4.63 40.70
CA PRO A 762 10.71 -4.19 39.68
C PRO A 762 10.41 -2.69 39.69
N LEU A 763 9.54 -2.28 38.75
CA LEU A 763 8.69 -1.11 38.95
C LEU A 763 8.07 -1.19 40.36
N PRO A 764 7.98 -0.10 41.13
CA PRO A 764 7.39 -0.14 42.46
C PRO A 764 6.00 -0.76 42.39
N ALA A 765 5.71 -1.69 43.31
CA ALA A 765 4.40 -2.31 43.40
C ALA A 765 3.33 -1.21 43.47
N PRO A 766 2.30 -1.25 42.63
CA PRO A 766 1.27 -0.23 42.64
C PRO A 766 0.56 -0.23 43.99
N SER A 767 0.10 0.95 44.44
CA SER A 767 -0.76 1.05 45.61
C SER A 767 -2.00 0.19 45.40
N THR A 768 -2.22 -0.79 46.25
CA THR A 768 -3.38 -1.69 46.20
C THR A 768 -4.50 -1.18 47.10
N SER A 769 -5.74 -1.44 46.69
CA SER A 769 -6.93 -1.26 47.51
C SER A 769 -7.67 -2.59 47.56
N ASN A 770 -8.04 -3.04 48.75
CA ASN A 770 -8.79 -4.28 48.91
C ASN A 770 -10.26 -4.04 48.59
N LYS A 771 -10.75 -4.70 47.54
CA LYS A 771 -12.11 -4.58 47.06
C LYS A 771 -12.65 -5.96 46.68
N ALA A 772 -13.86 -6.31 47.09
CA ALA A 772 -14.44 -7.59 46.70
C ALA A 772 -14.82 -7.56 45.20
N ARG A 773 -14.79 -8.73 44.54
CA ARG A 773 -15.23 -8.85 43.14
C ARG A 773 -16.69 -8.37 42.97
N CYS A 774 -17.55 -8.62 43.96
CA CYS A 774 -18.93 -8.13 43.96
C CYS A 774 -19.01 -6.61 43.95
N ASP A 775 -18.19 -5.91 44.72
CA ASP A 775 -18.18 -4.44 44.76
C ASP A 775 -17.71 -3.85 43.41
N PHE A 776 -16.80 -4.52 42.70
CA PHE A 776 -16.36 -4.09 41.36
C PHE A 776 -17.40 -4.43 40.28
N ALA A 777 -18.08 -5.57 40.43
CA ALA A 777 -19.19 -5.96 39.58
C ALA A 777 -20.36 -4.98 39.69
N GLU A 778 -20.68 -4.52 40.90
CA GLU A 778 -21.70 -3.51 41.15
C GLU A 778 -21.33 -2.16 40.53
N GLU A 779 -20.08 -1.69 40.68
CA GLU A 779 -19.60 -0.48 40.00
C GLU A 779 -19.68 -0.60 38.48
N THR A 780 -19.30 -1.76 37.92
CA THR A 780 -19.37 -2.02 36.49
C THR A 780 -20.82 -2.00 36.00
N TYR A 781 -21.74 -2.61 36.74
CA TYR A 781 -23.17 -2.60 36.42
C TYR A 781 -23.76 -1.19 36.49
N ASN A 782 -23.43 -0.43 37.53
CA ASN A 782 -23.89 0.94 37.69
C ASN A 782 -23.34 1.86 36.59
N ALA A 783 -22.07 1.67 36.19
CA ALA A 783 -21.47 2.37 35.04
C ALA A 783 -22.19 2.05 33.72
N CYS A 784 -22.67 0.81 33.53
CA CYS A 784 -23.52 0.44 32.39
C CYS A 784 -24.84 1.21 32.34
N LEU A 785 -25.47 1.44 33.49
CA LEU A 785 -26.77 2.10 33.55
C LEU A 785 -26.64 3.62 33.39
N GLY A 786 -25.61 4.23 33.98
CA GLY A 786 -25.37 5.66 33.95
C GLY A 786 -25.01 6.22 32.57
N ASP A 787 -25.20 7.54 32.43
CA ASP A 787 -24.66 8.33 31.31
C ASP A 787 -23.38 9.09 31.72
N ASP A 788 -22.91 8.88 32.95
CA ASP A 788 -21.72 9.51 33.51
C ASP A 788 -20.44 8.84 32.98
N GLU A 789 -19.66 9.60 32.21
CA GLU A 789 -18.40 9.14 31.63
C GLU A 789 -17.31 8.91 32.70
N THR A 790 -17.42 9.53 33.88
CA THR A 790 -16.46 9.34 34.98
C THR A 790 -16.59 7.96 35.61
N ALA A 791 -17.80 7.40 35.68
CA ALA A 791 -18.04 6.04 36.15
C ALA A 791 -17.34 5.00 35.25
N TRP A 792 -17.33 5.22 33.93
CA TRP A 792 -16.63 4.34 32.98
C TRP A 792 -15.11 4.44 33.07
N GLN A 793 -14.58 5.63 33.34
CA GLN A 793 -13.14 5.83 33.49
C GLN A 793 -12.58 5.17 34.76
N ALA A 794 -13.44 4.84 35.73
CA ALA A 794 -13.06 4.10 36.93
C ALA A 794 -12.87 2.60 36.66
N VAL A 795 -13.62 2.02 35.72
CA VAL A 795 -13.67 0.56 35.48
C VAL A 795 -13.06 0.11 34.16
N ALA A 796 -12.78 1.04 33.23
CA ALA A 796 -12.28 0.71 31.89
C ALA A 796 -11.29 1.75 31.34
N SER A 797 -10.36 1.29 30.50
CA SER A 797 -9.49 2.20 29.76
C SER A 797 -10.26 3.00 28.71
N LYS A 798 -9.77 4.20 28.36
CA LYS A 798 -10.41 5.10 27.37
C LYS A 798 -10.68 4.45 26.00
N ASN A 799 -9.91 3.43 25.64
CA ASN A 799 -9.98 2.75 24.34
C ASN A 799 -10.72 1.40 24.43
N ALA A 800 -11.26 1.04 25.59
CA ALA A 800 -11.96 -0.21 25.78
C ALA A 800 -13.27 -0.25 24.99
N THR A 801 -13.57 -1.39 24.37
CA THR A 801 -14.81 -1.59 23.58
C THR A 801 -15.83 -2.47 24.26
N TRP A 802 -15.38 -3.31 25.22
CA TRP A 802 -16.26 -4.18 26.00
C TRP A 802 -17.33 -3.45 26.84
N PRO A 803 -17.09 -2.23 27.38
CA PRO A 803 -18.10 -1.49 28.15
C PRO A 803 -19.41 -1.31 27.40
N SER A 804 -19.30 -0.96 26.12
CA SER A 804 -20.46 -0.66 25.30
C SER A 804 -21.21 -1.90 24.86
N MET A 805 -20.53 -3.05 24.77
CA MET A 805 -21.20 -4.33 24.57
C MET A 805 -22.04 -4.71 25.80
N LEU A 806 -21.45 -4.60 27.00
CA LEU A 806 -22.14 -4.94 28.26
C LEU A 806 -23.32 -3.99 28.52
N ARG A 807 -23.12 -2.69 28.29
CA ARG A 807 -24.14 -1.66 28.42
C ARG A 807 -25.36 -1.91 27.55
N GLU A 808 -25.15 -2.13 26.26
CA GLU A 808 -26.26 -2.35 25.31
C GLU A 808 -26.96 -3.69 25.59
N ALA A 809 -26.24 -4.72 26.02
CA ALA A 809 -26.84 -5.98 26.46
C ALA A 809 -27.75 -5.78 27.69
N ILE A 810 -27.27 -5.09 28.73
CA ILE A 810 -28.07 -4.81 29.94
C ILE A 810 -29.30 -3.96 29.59
N ARG A 811 -29.14 -2.91 28.77
CA ARG A 811 -30.23 -1.99 28.40
C ARG A 811 -31.29 -2.63 27.50
N SER A 812 -30.92 -3.63 26.71
CA SER A 812 -31.84 -4.36 25.83
C SER A 812 -32.50 -5.56 26.50
N THR A 813 -32.07 -5.95 27.70
CA THR A 813 -32.60 -7.08 28.46
C THR A 813 -33.76 -6.63 29.36
N SER A 814 -34.88 -7.36 29.34
CA SER A 814 -36.00 -7.08 30.25
C SER A 814 -35.62 -7.39 31.69
N LYS A 815 -36.09 -6.56 32.64
CA LYS A 815 -35.93 -6.83 34.07
C LYS A 815 -36.64 -8.11 34.53
N ALA A 816 -37.60 -8.60 33.75
CA ALA A 816 -38.28 -9.87 34.01
C ALA A 816 -37.41 -11.10 33.64
N ASP A 817 -36.45 -10.91 32.72
CA ASP A 817 -35.60 -11.98 32.21
C ASP A 817 -34.29 -12.10 33.00
N VAL A 818 -33.70 -10.96 33.37
CA VAL A 818 -32.50 -10.88 34.21
C VAL A 818 -32.59 -9.64 35.11
N THR A 819 -32.58 -9.87 36.41
CA THR A 819 -32.59 -8.82 37.44
C THR A 819 -31.23 -8.14 37.58
N ALA A 820 -31.20 -6.98 38.25
CA ALA A 820 -29.96 -6.26 38.52
C ALA A 820 -28.96 -7.11 39.32
N GLN A 821 -29.45 -7.83 40.34
CA GLN A 821 -28.60 -8.68 41.17
C GLN A 821 -28.00 -9.83 40.37
N GLU A 822 -28.78 -10.46 39.48
CA GLU A 822 -28.28 -11.55 38.64
C GLU A 822 -27.21 -11.10 37.64
N TRP A 823 -27.28 -9.84 37.16
CA TRP A 823 -26.21 -9.24 36.36
C TRP A 823 -24.94 -9.04 37.19
N ILE A 824 -25.05 -8.50 38.39
CA ILE A 824 -23.92 -8.26 39.30
C ILE A 824 -23.25 -9.59 39.69
N ASP A 825 -24.04 -10.58 40.11
CA ASP A 825 -23.56 -11.91 40.46
C ASP A 825 -22.91 -12.61 39.27
N GLY A 826 -23.50 -12.46 38.07
CA GLY A 826 -22.94 -12.98 36.83
C GLY A 826 -21.59 -12.36 36.47
N ILE A 827 -21.44 -11.03 36.63
CA ILE A 827 -20.16 -10.34 36.42
C ILE A 827 -19.11 -10.86 37.41
N ALA A 828 -19.43 -10.90 38.71
CA ALA A 828 -18.51 -11.37 39.73
C ALA A 828 -18.09 -12.83 39.52
N LYS A 829 -19.04 -13.71 39.18
CA LYS A 829 -18.81 -15.12 38.87
C LYS A 829 -17.88 -15.29 37.67
N GLN A 830 -18.15 -14.59 36.58
CA GLN A 830 -17.35 -14.74 35.35
C GLN A 830 -15.97 -14.08 35.44
N MET A 831 -15.79 -13.07 36.29
CA MET A 831 -14.45 -12.59 36.66
C MET A 831 -13.64 -13.68 37.35
N ALA A 832 -14.23 -14.39 38.32
CA ALA A 832 -13.58 -15.52 38.99
C ALA A 832 -13.26 -16.67 38.00
N GLU A 833 -14.19 -17.04 37.12
CA GLU A 833 -13.95 -18.06 36.08
C GLU A 833 -12.90 -17.65 35.02
N ALA A 834 -12.57 -16.36 34.92
CA ALA A 834 -11.55 -15.84 34.01
C ALA A 834 -10.20 -15.62 34.70
N GLY A 835 -10.03 -16.04 35.96
CA GLY A 835 -8.80 -15.85 36.72
C GLY A 835 -8.50 -14.39 37.01
N ILE A 836 -9.52 -13.55 37.20
CA ILE A 836 -9.38 -12.12 37.51
C ILE A 836 -9.46 -11.93 39.03
N ASP A 837 -8.30 -11.83 39.65
CA ASP A 837 -8.12 -11.57 41.08
C ASP A 837 -7.83 -10.09 41.37
N TRP A 838 -7.22 -9.39 40.41
CA TRP A 838 -6.92 -7.97 40.49
C TRP A 838 -7.26 -7.23 39.19
N VAL A 839 -7.53 -5.93 39.32
CA VAL A 839 -7.80 -5.04 38.19
C VAL A 839 -6.99 -3.74 38.34
N PRO A 840 -6.51 -3.13 37.24
CA PRO A 840 -5.91 -1.80 37.31
C PRO A 840 -6.90 -0.76 37.83
N GLY A 841 -6.52 0.05 38.84
CA GLY A 841 -7.40 1.05 39.46
C GLY A 841 -7.61 2.34 38.66
N CYS A 842 -8.42 3.27 39.21
CA CYS A 842 -8.87 4.50 38.57
C CYS A 842 -7.73 5.34 37.97
N HIS A 843 -7.75 5.52 36.65
CA HIS A 843 -6.71 6.27 35.92
C HIS A 843 -6.96 7.79 35.95
N TYR A 844 -6.98 8.40 37.12
CA TYR A 844 -6.88 9.86 37.22
C TYR A 844 -5.42 10.27 37.04
N ARG A 845 -5.11 10.91 35.91
CA ARG A 845 -3.91 11.74 35.79
C ARG A 845 -3.96 12.80 36.90
N ARG A 846 -3.04 12.72 37.86
CA ARG A 846 -2.48 13.97 38.41
C ARG A 846 -1.91 14.74 37.23
N ARG A 847 -2.28 16.02 37.15
CA ARG A 847 -1.91 16.98 36.10
C ARG A 847 -0.43 16.99 35.81
#